data_AF-A0A7X6XM13-F1
#
_entry.id   AF-A0A7X6XM13-F1
#
_cell.length_a   1.000
_cell.length_b   1.000
_cell.length_c   1.000
_cell.angle_alpha   90.00
_cell.angle_beta   90.00
_cell.angle_gamma   90.00
#
_symmetry.space_group_name_H-M   'P 1'
#
loop_
_entity.id
_entity.type
_entity.pdbx_description
1 polymer ?
#
loop_
_entity_poly.entity_id
_entity_poly.type
_entity_poly.pdbx_seq_one_letter_code
_entity_poly.pdbx_strand_id
1 'polypeptide(L)'
;MAVECTLTEQVEGCLVGAIAGALLGFARCVEPARFDGIDAAGMLNATLTPALDWQPEPYRQNLRDAVPLVDAGVQAYLTQGSRATPEAFAAIFRDHEGIATPAFQWDGLHTIQEILKEGMPPRLSGFGAFPSGLVCAAMPAVGAYHFAHPEYAYLDGVELASVAQPPLGADWAGLCAAAIAAAFVPGATGETVTDAVLKVALRNCREVFYDLEWGLRRYAGLPEPAFLEEWRRRGGAPDLDHRTLWIVYNPIAAVLPALRRYADSPAKLMALLVVPPPFMYTPTVSAAIGGAIAGAMHGVAGLPPEWREWAAPAVASWRNLTDVVLARARQEAAVVQVTERLVQEDAGGHSLLEEKVRGCILAGAIGNAMGSPVEGRTYQEVDRDYPQGVTTVLDPARLEGEDDNQMAMLLVETYLERQGLPVMARHFGKTWKDRLNRNHFYPFCMGHSYDLITQGWDPRIVGQWSVVTGSTVMCLEPAGIYHLADPEFAAVDATAIAYMYQRGLDVQAAAMLAATVAEALRPDATVDSVCQAALAAAPTEEFRTFDRRRFANCREYLEACLEVADGYDDVMAARVGLYEKCLLYHYIDPLELWGLALAMFRVARGDVRQAAIGGTNIGRDADTIAGRAAMLSGALRGERNVPPEWVALFSEEARARIHRNAARLASLVAEAKLPALKTRAALAAASEQ
;
A
#
# COMPACT_ATOMS: atom_id res chain seq x y z
N MET A 1 -14.48 -36.26 3.83
CA MET A 1 -14.22 -35.19 2.86
C MET A 1 -14.60 -33.91 3.54
N ALA A 2 -13.63 -33.05 3.87
CA ALA A 2 -13.95 -31.71 4.37
C ALA A 2 -14.71 -30.99 3.26
N VAL A 3 -15.86 -30.40 3.57
CA VAL A 3 -16.57 -29.51 2.65
C VAL A 3 -15.62 -28.34 2.40
N GLU A 4 -15.25 -28.12 1.14
CA GLU A 4 -14.38 -27.01 0.76
C GLU A 4 -15.14 -25.71 1.05
N CYS A 5 -14.57 -24.84 1.88
CA CYS A 5 -15.24 -23.62 2.34
C CYS A 5 -15.13 -22.54 1.27
N THR A 6 -16.23 -21.85 0.99
CA THR A 6 -16.25 -20.74 0.03
C THR A 6 -15.54 -19.51 0.60
N LEU A 7 -15.02 -18.63 -0.27
CA LEU A 7 -14.37 -17.39 0.17
C LEU A 7 -15.32 -16.53 1.01
N THR A 8 -16.61 -16.47 0.66
CA THR A 8 -17.64 -15.78 1.45
C THR A 8 -17.72 -16.32 2.88
N GLU A 9 -17.80 -17.64 3.05
CA GLU A 9 -17.85 -18.27 4.37
C GLU A 9 -16.55 -18.08 5.16
N GLN A 10 -15.39 -18.02 4.48
CA GLN A 10 -14.10 -17.72 5.11
C GLN A 10 -14.00 -16.26 5.57
N VAL A 11 -14.48 -15.30 4.77
CA VAL A 11 -14.50 -13.88 5.15
C VAL A 11 -15.46 -13.67 6.32
N GLU A 12 -16.67 -14.24 6.27
CA GLU A 12 -17.62 -14.19 7.39
C GLU A 12 -17.03 -14.88 8.63
N GLY A 13 -16.42 -16.05 8.45
CA GLY A 13 -15.73 -16.78 9.52
C GLY A 13 -14.64 -15.95 10.17
N CYS A 14 -13.80 -15.27 9.38
CA CYS A 14 -12.76 -14.37 9.84
C CYS A 14 -13.32 -13.28 10.76
N LEU A 15 -14.41 -12.61 10.36
CA LEU A 15 -15.05 -11.58 11.17
C LEU A 15 -15.70 -12.16 12.44
N VAL A 16 -16.45 -13.26 12.33
CA VAL A 16 -17.07 -13.93 13.48
C VAL A 16 -16.03 -14.37 14.50
N GLY A 17 -14.95 -14.99 14.03
CA GLY A 17 -13.84 -15.43 14.86
C GLY A 17 -13.12 -14.26 15.55
N ALA A 18 -12.93 -13.14 14.84
CA ALA A 18 -12.36 -11.92 15.43
C ALA A 18 -13.19 -11.39 16.60
N ILE A 19 -14.52 -11.34 16.43
CA ILE A 19 -15.43 -10.83 17.45
C ILE A 19 -15.54 -11.78 18.63
N ALA A 20 -15.70 -13.08 18.37
CA ALA A 20 -15.70 -14.08 19.44
C ALA A 20 -14.39 -14.01 20.25
N GLY A 21 -13.25 -13.91 19.57
CA GLY A 21 -11.95 -13.73 20.23
C GLY A 21 -11.86 -12.47 21.07
N ALA A 22 -12.29 -11.33 20.54
CA ALA A 22 -12.30 -10.05 21.28
C ALA A 22 -13.17 -10.13 22.55
N LEU A 23 -14.37 -10.72 22.46
CA LEU A 23 -15.30 -10.84 23.57
C LEU A 23 -14.81 -11.84 24.64
N LEU A 24 -14.26 -12.98 24.22
CA LEU A 24 -13.72 -14.00 25.13
C LEU A 24 -12.45 -13.51 25.84
N GLY A 25 -11.54 -12.86 25.10
CA GLY A 25 -10.35 -12.26 25.68
C GLY A 25 -10.68 -11.12 26.65
N PHE A 26 -11.73 -10.34 26.36
CA PHE A 26 -12.24 -9.34 27.30
C PHE A 26 -12.77 -9.99 28.60
N ALA A 27 -13.56 -11.07 28.49
CA ALA A 27 -14.05 -11.81 29.65
C ALA A 27 -12.92 -12.30 30.57
N ARG A 28 -11.78 -12.73 29.99
CA ARG A 28 -10.58 -13.10 30.76
C ARG A 28 -10.05 -11.96 31.63
N CYS A 29 -10.11 -10.73 31.12
CA CYS A 29 -9.58 -9.54 31.76
C CYS A 29 -10.52 -9.03 32.86
N VAL A 30 -11.83 -9.04 32.64
CA VAL A 30 -12.81 -8.45 33.58
C VAL A 30 -13.38 -9.43 34.60
N GLU A 31 -13.37 -10.74 34.32
CA GLU A 31 -13.84 -11.79 35.22
C GLU A 31 -12.75 -12.87 35.42
N PRO A 32 -11.56 -12.51 35.93
CA PRO A 32 -10.41 -13.43 35.98
C PRO A 32 -10.67 -14.69 36.83
N ALA A 33 -11.54 -14.58 37.84
CA ALA A 33 -11.89 -15.68 38.74
C ALA A 33 -12.53 -16.89 38.02
N ARG A 34 -13.14 -16.69 36.84
CA ARG A 34 -13.71 -17.78 36.03
C ARG A 34 -12.67 -18.76 35.50
N PHE A 35 -11.41 -18.34 35.50
CA PHE A 35 -10.28 -19.09 34.96
C PHE A 35 -9.37 -19.63 36.07
N ASP A 36 -9.68 -19.32 37.33
CA ASP A 36 -8.91 -19.80 38.48
C ASP A 36 -9.08 -21.31 38.66
N GLY A 37 -7.98 -22.00 38.97
CA GLY A 37 -7.99 -23.45 39.20
C GLY A 37 -8.02 -24.31 37.93
N ILE A 38 -8.05 -23.72 36.72
CA ILE A 38 -7.88 -24.47 35.48
C ILE A 38 -6.41 -24.89 35.36
N ASP A 39 -6.16 -26.21 35.43
CA ASP A 39 -4.84 -26.79 35.24
C ASP A 39 -4.49 -26.98 33.74
N ALA A 40 -3.27 -27.42 33.45
CA ALA A 40 -2.79 -27.55 32.07
C ALA A 40 -3.62 -28.54 31.24
N ALA A 41 -4.14 -29.60 31.87
CA ALA A 41 -4.97 -30.61 31.19
C ALA A 41 -6.40 -30.12 30.97
N GLY A 42 -6.95 -29.34 31.91
CA GLY A 42 -8.27 -28.73 31.84
C GLY A 42 -8.37 -27.57 30.87
N MET A 43 -7.25 -26.88 30.58
CA MET A 43 -7.21 -25.69 29.71
C MET A 43 -7.87 -25.92 28.35
N LEU A 44 -7.55 -27.01 27.66
CA LEU A 44 -8.08 -27.29 26.31
C LEU A 44 -9.59 -27.62 26.27
N ASN A 45 -10.17 -27.93 27.43
CA ASN A 45 -11.58 -28.28 27.57
C ASN A 45 -12.34 -27.23 28.39
N ALA A 46 -11.73 -26.06 28.63
CA ALA A 46 -12.36 -24.98 29.38
C ALA A 46 -13.56 -24.44 28.60
N THR A 47 -14.72 -24.34 29.26
CA THR A 47 -15.89 -23.68 28.69
C THR A 47 -15.67 -22.17 28.72
N LEU A 48 -15.56 -21.57 27.54
CA LEU A 48 -15.38 -20.12 27.38
C LEU A 48 -16.72 -19.47 27.09
N THR A 49 -17.04 -18.39 27.82
CA THR A 49 -18.22 -17.56 27.52
C THR A 49 -17.87 -16.07 27.63
N PRO A 50 -18.45 -15.20 26.81
CA PRO A 50 -18.20 -13.77 26.89
C PRO A 50 -18.82 -13.15 28.15
N ALA A 51 -18.29 -12.00 28.58
CA ALA A 51 -18.83 -11.22 29.70
C ALA A 51 -19.79 -10.13 29.18
N LEU A 52 -20.88 -10.54 28.51
CA LEU A 52 -21.81 -9.61 27.81
C LEU A 52 -22.58 -8.70 28.76
N ASP A 53 -22.87 -9.18 29.98
CA ASP A 53 -23.62 -8.44 31.00
C ASP A 53 -22.70 -7.60 31.90
N TRP A 54 -21.39 -7.58 31.64
CA TRP A 54 -20.44 -6.83 32.44
C TRP A 54 -20.73 -5.34 32.36
N GLN A 55 -20.87 -4.70 33.53
CA GLN A 55 -21.08 -3.27 33.64
C GLN A 55 -19.84 -2.64 34.27
N PRO A 56 -19.29 -1.58 33.67
CA PRO A 56 -18.19 -0.89 34.28
C PRO A 56 -18.61 -0.20 35.59
N GLU A 57 -17.71 -0.18 36.57
CA GLU A 57 -17.86 0.68 37.74
C GLU A 57 -17.90 2.16 37.29
N PRO A 58 -18.88 2.97 37.75
CA PRO A 58 -18.94 4.39 37.42
C PRO A 58 -17.62 5.09 37.72
N TYR A 59 -17.11 5.85 36.75
CA TYR A 59 -15.83 6.59 36.84
C TYR A 59 -14.58 5.72 37.06
N ARG A 60 -14.67 4.41 36.85
CA ARG A 60 -13.55 3.47 37.02
C ARG A 60 -13.49 2.45 35.89
N GLN A 61 -13.46 2.96 34.67
CA GLN A 61 -13.39 2.16 33.45
C GLN A 61 -11.94 1.96 33.01
N ASN A 62 -11.39 0.81 33.37
CA ASN A 62 -10.02 0.47 32.98
C ASN A 62 -9.92 -0.18 31.59
N LEU A 63 -10.99 -0.83 31.14
CA LEU A 63 -10.97 -1.78 30.02
C LEU A 63 -12.23 -1.62 29.16
N ARG A 64 -12.08 -1.93 27.87
CA ARG A 64 -13.16 -2.15 26.89
C ARG A 64 -12.84 -3.44 26.12
N ASP A 65 -13.79 -4.09 25.45
CA ASP A 65 -13.47 -5.17 24.49
C ASP A 65 -12.92 -4.58 23.17
N ALA A 66 -12.23 -5.37 22.36
CA ALA A 66 -11.60 -4.87 21.13
C ALA A 66 -12.55 -4.78 19.91
N VAL A 67 -13.85 -5.04 20.06
CA VAL A 67 -14.82 -4.98 18.94
C VAL A 67 -14.82 -3.63 18.24
N PRO A 68 -14.77 -2.46 18.93
CA PRO A 68 -14.67 -1.16 18.26
C PRO A 68 -13.47 -1.00 17.33
N LEU A 69 -12.35 -1.68 17.61
CA LEU A 69 -11.16 -1.63 16.76
C LEU A 69 -11.33 -2.51 15.51
N VAL A 70 -11.98 -3.68 15.67
CA VAL A 70 -12.36 -4.52 14.53
C VAL A 70 -13.34 -3.74 13.63
N ASP A 71 -14.34 -3.08 14.21
CA ASP A 71 -15.32 -2.26 13.49
C ASP A 71 -14.63 -1.15 12.70
N ALA A 72 -13.76 -0.35 13.33
CA ALA A 72 -13.03 0.72 12.65
C ALA A 72 -12.24 0.23 11.42
N GLY A 73 -11.60 -0.95 11.53
CA GLY A 73 -10.90 -1.59 10.41
C GLY A 73 -11.86 -1.98 9.27
N VAL A 74 -13.01 -2.59 9.59
CA VAL A 74 -14.03 -2.97 8.61
C VAL A 74 -14.66 -1.74 7.94
N GLN A 75 -15.04 -0.73 8.73
CA GLN A 75 -15.65 0.50 8.22
C GLN A 75 -14.74 1.25 7.24
N ALA A 76 -13.41 1.19 7.42
CA ALA A 76 -12.47 1.81 6.48
C ALA A 76 -12.57 1.22 5.07
N TYR A 77 -12.76 -0.10 4.94
CA TYR A 77 -12.98 -0.77 3.64
C TYR A 77 -14.40 -0.56 3.12
N LEU A 78 -15.41 -0.62 3.99
CA LEU A 78 -16.81 -0.40 3.58
C LEU A 78 -17.05 1.03 3.07
N THR A 79 -16.47 2.03 3.73
CA THR A 79 -16.61 3.44 3.36
C THR A 79 -15.92 3.74 2.03
N GLN A 80 -14.74 3.15 1.81
CA GLN A 80 -14.03 3.30 0.53
C GLN A 80 -14.68 2.48 -0.60
N GLY A 81 -15.30 1.34 -0.27
CA GLY A 81 -15.76 0.36 -1.26
C GLY A 81 -14.61 -0.30 -2.04
N SER A 82 -13.36 -0.08 -1.61
CA SER A 82 -12.13 -0.49 -2.27
C SER A 82 -10.98 -0.57 -1.25
N ARG A 83 -9.72 -0.53 -1.71
CA ARG A 83 -8.56 -0.61 -0.82
C ARG A 83 -8.53 0.57 0.16
N ALA A 84 -8.57 0.28 1.46
CA ALA A 84 -8.47 1.28 2.50
C ALA A 84 -7.09 1.99 2.49
N THR A 85 -7.07 3.28 2.81
CA THR A 85 -5.87 4.11 2.92
C THR A 85 -5.68 4.62 4.35
N PRO A 86 -4.47 5.06 4.76
CA PRO A 86 -4.26 5.69 6.06
C PRO A 86 -5.19 6.88 6.29
N GLU A 87 -5.43 7.69 5.27
CA GLU A 87 -6.33 8.85 5.33
C GLU A 87 -7.78 8.44 5.62
N ALA A 88 -8.28 7.40 4.94
CA ALA A 88 -9.64 6.89 5.16
C ALA A 88 -9.80 6.22 6.53
N PHE A 89 -8.83 5.39 6.93
CA PHE A 89 -8.83 4.78 8.25
C PHE A 89 -8.78 5.84 9.36
N ALA A 90 -7.97 6.89 9.20
CA ALA A 90 -7.91 7.99 10.15
C ALA A 90 -9.22 8.78 10.24
N ALA A 91 -9.92 8.97 9.13
CA ALA A 91 -11.23 9.64 9.13
C ALA A 91 -12.26 8.89 9.98
N ILE A 92 -12.28 7.55 9.88
CA ILE A 92 -13.10 6.68 10.73
C ILE A 92 -12.61 6.72 12.17
N PHE A 93 -11.32 6.45 12.38
CA PHE A 93 -10.71 6.33 13.71
C PHE A 93 -10.90 7.58 14.56
N ARG A 94 -10.72 8.77 13.96
CA ARG A 94 -10.82 10.08 14.62
C ARG A 94 -12.15 10.26 15.37
N ASP A 95 -13.25 9.84 14.76
CA ASP A 95 -14.60 10.12 15.25
C ASP A 95 -15.34 8.85 15.74
N HIS A 96 -14.64 7.72 15.84
CA HIS A 96 -15.23 6.44 16.24
C HIS A 96 -15.65 6.44 17.72
N GLU A 97 -16.95 6.47 17.99
CA GLU A 97 -17.53 6.55 19.34
C GLU A 97 -17.11 5.37 20.24
N GLY A 98 -17.07 4.16 19.68
CA GLY A 98 -16.64 2.98 20.42
C GLY A 98 -15.19 3.04 20.89
N ILE A 99 -14.30 3.68 20.11
CA ILE A 99 -12.88 3.87 20.48
C ILE A 99 -12.76 5.00 21.50
N ALA A 100 -13.63 6.01 21.45
CA ALA A 100 -13.68 7.11 22.40
C ALA A 100 -14.32 6.75 23.76
N THR A 101 -14.71 5.48 23.96
CA THR A 101 -15.28 5.02 25.24
C THR A 101 -14.22 5.17 26.34
N PRO A 102 -14.56 5.68 27.54
CA PRO A 102 -13.56 5.87 28.58
C PRO A 102 -12.97 4.51 28.99
N ALA A 103 -11.72 4.27 28.61
CA ALA A 103 -10.99 3.05 28.90
C ALA A 103 -9.52 3.43 29.10
N PHE A 104 -9.04 3.42 30.34
CA PHE A 104 -7.68 3.86 30.69
C PHE A 104 -6.60 3.19 29.82
N GLN A 105 -6.75 1.91 29.50
CA GLN A 105 -5.77 1.19 28.67
C GLN A 105 -5.78 1.60 27.19
N TRP A 106 -6.75 2.39 26.76
CA TRP A 106 -6.87 2.94 25.40
C TRP A 106 -6.49 4.43 25.35
N ASP A 107 -5.97 5.02 26.42
CA ASP A 107 -5.62 6.45 26.44
C ASP A 107 -4.62 6.85 25.34
N GLY A 108 -3.73 5.95 24.93
CA GLY A 108 -2.89 6.17 23.75
C GLY A 108 -3.71 6.37 22.47
N LEU A 109 -4.78 5.62 22.27
CA LEU A 109 -5.71 5.76 21.15
C LEU A 109 -6.53 7.05 21.27
N HIS A 110 -6.96 7.43 22.48
CA HIS A 110 -7.66 8.70 22.72
C HIS A 110 -6.80 9.90 22.33
N THR A 111 -5.51 9.91 22.72
CA THR A 111 -4.56 10.93 22.26
C THR A 111 -4.46 10.99 20.73
N ILE A 112 -4.47 9.83 20.05
CA ILE A 112 -4.49 9.81 18.58
C ILE A 112 -5.77 10.44 18.03
N GLN A 113 -6.94 10.15 18.60
CA GLN A 113 -8.19 10.79 18.18
C GLN A 113 -8.15 12.31 18.38
N GLU A 114 -7.59 12.78 19.50
CA GLU A 114 -7.44 14.20 19.80
C GLU A 114 -6.52 14.90 18.78
N ILE A 115 -5.30 14.41 18.55
CA ILE A 115 -4.38 15.07 17.62
C ILE A 115 -4.88 15.02 16.17
N LEU A 116 -5.62 13.97 15.77
CA LEU A 116 -6.29 13.93 14.46
C LEU A 116 -7.39 15.01 14.35
N LYS A 117 -8.13 15.28 15.44
CA LYS A 117 -9.11 16.37 15.51
C LYS A 117 -8.45 17.75 15.51
N GLU A 118 -7.24 17.86 16.08
CA GLU A 118 -6.41 19.07 16.01
C GLU A 118 -5.80 19.31 14.62
N GLY A 119 -5.88 18.33 13.72
CA GLY A 119 -5.43 18.44 12.32
C GLY A 119 -4.06 17.80 12.03
N MET A 120 -3.53 16.96 12.92
CA MET A 120 -2.33 16.17 12.67
C MET A 120 -2.50 15.30 11.42
N PRO A 121 -1.52 15.29 10.48
CA PRO A 121 -1.59 14.39 9.33
C PRO A 121 -1.68 12.92 9.75
N PRO A 122 -2.59 12.12 9.15
CA PRO A 122 -2.75 10.70 9.44
C PRO A 122 -1.45 9.87 9.39
N ARG A 123 -0.53 10.24 8.50
CA ARG A 123 0.75 9.53 8.34
C ARG A 123 1.79 9.86 9.40
N LEU A 124 1.53 10.87 10.24
CA LEU A 124 2.41 11.29 11.33
C LEU A 124 1.80 11.04 12.71
N SER A 125 0.48 10.93 12.83
CA SER A 125 -0.22 10.87 14.11
C SER A 125 0.28 9.73 15.01
N GLY A 126 0.55 8.55 14.45
CA GLY A 126 1.04 7.40 15.22
C GLY A 126 2.54 7.44 15.55
N PHE A 127 3.33 8.28 14.88
CA PHE A 127 4.81 8.18 14.92
C PHE A 127 5.39 8.41 16.33
N GLY A 128 4.83 9.36 17.08
CA GLY A 128 5.27 9.68 18.44
C GLY A 128 4.62 8.83 19.54
N ALA A 129 3.72 7.91 19.20
CA ALA A 129 3.03 7.07 20.18
C ALA A 129 3.95 5.97 20.73
N PHE A 130 3.61 5.44 21.90
CA PHE A 130 4.25 4.22 22.40
C PHE A 130 3.78 3.00 21.57
N PRO A 131 4.64 2.00 21.33
CA PRO A 131 4.21 0.78 20.64
C PRO A 131 3.17 0.00 21.45
N SER A 132 2.09 -0.43 20.81
CA SER A 132 1.01 -1.20 21.42
C SER A 132 0.36 -2.15 20.41
N GLY A 133 -0.03 -3.33 20.90
CA GLY A 133 -0.75 -4.33 20.11
C GLY A 133 -2.21 -3.97 19.82
N LEU A 134 -2.79 -2.92 20.42
CA LEU A 134 -4.22 -2.62 20.35
C LEU A 134 -4.74 -2.52 18.90
N VAL A 135 -4.07 -1.71 18.07
CA VAL A 135 -4.48 -1.45 16.67
C VAL A 135 -4.40 -2.71 15.80
N CYS A 136 -3.70 -3.77 16.23
CA CYS A 136 -3.72 -5.04 15.53
C CYS A 136 -5.15 -5.60 15.42
N ALA A 137 -6.05 -5.31 16.36
CA ALA A 137 -7.45 -5.74 16.27
C ALA A 137 -8.20 -5.21 15.05
N ALA A 138 -7.73 -4.14 14.40
CA ALA A 138 -8.31 -3.62 13.15
C ALA A 138 -7.89 -4.43 11.89
N MET A 139 -6.96 -5.37 12.01
CA MET A 139 -6.37 -6.10 10.88
C MET A 139 -7.21 -7.22 10.24
N PRO A 140 -8.31 -7.76 10.82
CA PRO A 140 -9.12 -8.77 10.15
C PRO A 140 -9.61 -8.37 8.76
N ALA A 141 -10.08 -7.13 8.59
CA ALA A 141 -10.51 -6.63 7.28
C ALA A 141 -9.35 -6.52 6.28
N VAL A 142 -8.17 -6.09 6.74
CA VAL A 142 -6.96 -6.00 5.91
C VAL A 142 -6.53 -7.38 5.41
N GLY A 143 -6.50 -8.37 6.31
CA GLY A 143 -6.16 -9.75 5.96
C GLY A 143 -7.20 -10.39 5.02
N ALA A 144 -8.48 -10.12 5.23
CA ALA A 144 -9.56 -10.61 4.36
C ALA A 144 -9.51 -9.97 2.96
N TYR A 145 -9.29 -8.67 2.85
CA TYR A 145 -9.13 -7.98 1.57
C TYR A 145 -7.95 -8.53 0.75
N HIS A 146 -6.85 -8.81 1.46
CA HIS A 146 -5.63 -9.39 0.89
C HIS A 146 -5.55 -10.92 1.03
N PHE A 147 -6.71 -11.62 1.06
CA PHE A 147 -6.79 -13.09 1.15
C PHE A 147 -5.75 -13.81 0.25
N ALA A 148 -5.04 -14.79 0.79
CA ALA A 148 -3.97 -15.53 0.11
C ALA A 148 -2.80 -14.66 -0.43
N HIS A 149 -2.66 -13.40 0.00
CA HIS A 149 -1.56 -12.51 -0.36
C HIS A 149 -0.92 -11.83 0.86
N PRO A 150 -0.18 -12.57 1.71
CA PRO A 150 0.36 -12.09 2.98
C PRO A 150 1.31 -10.89 2.87
N GLU A 151 2.05 -10.75 1.76
CA GLU A 151 2.99 -9.63 1.60
C GLU A 151 2.23 -8.28 1.49
N TYR A 152 1.25 -8.15 0.58
CA TYR A 152 0.39 -6.97 0.51
C TYR A 152 -0.41 -6.72 1.79
N ALA A 153 -0.91 -7.77 2.44
CA ALA A 153 -1.59 -7.63 3.73
C ALA A 153 -0.68 -6.98 4.79
N TYR A 154 0.60 -7.33 4.82
CA TYR A 154 1.58 -6.69 5.70
C TYR A 154 1.80 -5.22 5.35
N LEU A 155 2.01 -4.90 4.07
CA LEU A 155 2.22 -3.51 3.63
C LEU A 155 1.04 -2.61 4.04
N ASP A 156 -0.20 -3.03 3.76
CA ASP A 156 -1.39 -2.26 4.11
C ASP A 156 -1.64 -2.22 5.61
N GLY A 157 -1.40 -3.33 6.31
CA GLY A 157 -1.52 -3.36 7.77
C GLY A 157 -0.55 -2.38 8.43
N VAL A 158 0.68 -2.26 7.93
CA VAL A 158 1.66 -1.26 8.39
C VAL A 158 1.18 0.16 8.09
N GLU A 159 0.72 0.43 6.86
CA GLU A 159 0.25 1.76 6.46
C GLU A 159 -0.95 2.23 7.32
N LEU A 160 -1.99 1.40 7.45
CA LEU A 160 -3.17 1.73 8.25
C LEU A 160 -2.84 1.86 9.74
N ALA A 161 -2.08 0.92 10.30
CA ALA A 161 -1.76 0.96 11.72
C ALA A 161 -0.91 2.17 12.12
N SER A 162 -0.14 2.74 11.18
CA SER A 162 0.72 3.90 11.43
C SER A 162 -0.05 5.19 11.71
N VAL A 163 -1.36 5.20 11.47
CA VAL A 163 -2.25 6.26 11.96
C VAL A 163 -2.18 6.37 13.48
N ALA A 164 -2.03 5.26 14.18
CA ALA A 164 -2.11 5.21 15.64
C ALA A 164 -0.91 4.53 16.32
N GLN A 165 0.10 4.08 15.55
CA GLN A 165 1.25 3.35 16.07
C GLN A 165 2.58 3.82 15.49
N PRO A 166 3.67 3.76 16.28
CA PRO A 166 5.03 3.93 15.77
C PRO A 166 5.43 2.72 14.90
N PRO A 167 6.58 2.77 14.21
CA PRO A 167 7.04 1.72 13.29
C PRO A 167 6.92 0.29 13.84
N LEU A 168 7.33 0.06 15.08
CA LEU A 168 7.29 -1.27 15.72
C LEU A 168 5.85 -1.80 15.91
N GLY A 169 4.94 -0.96 16.40
CA GLY A 169 3.53 -1.34 16.57
C GLY A 169 2.82 -1.57 15.24
N ALA A 170 3.18 -0.77 14.22
CA ALA A 170 2.69 -0.95 12.87
C ALA A 170 3.19 -2.27 12.24
N ASP A 171 4.43 -2.68 12.50
CA ASP A 171 4.96 -3.97 12.05
C ASP A 171 4.20 -5.16 12.66
N TRP A 172 3.82 -5.08 13.94
CA TRP A 172 2.99 -6.11 14.58
C TRP A 172 1.62 -6.23 13.91
N ALA A 173 0.99 -5.11 13.60
CA ALA A 173 -0.30 -5.07 12.92
C ALA A 173 -0.19 -5.64 11.49
N GLY A 174 0.83 -5.23 10.72
CA GLY A 174 1.11 -5.81 9.41
C GLY A 174 1.29 -7.32 9.46
N LEU A 175 2.01 -7.86 10.45
CA LEU A 175 2.20 -9.30 10.60
C LEU A 175 0.91 -10.02 11.01
N CYS A 176 0.03 -9.38 11.79
CA CYS A 176 -1.31 -9.91 12.06
C CYS A 176 -2.15 -9.99 10.77
N ALA A 177 -2.15 -8.93 9.95
CA ALA A 177 -2.83 -8.94 8.66
C ALA A 177 -2.27 -10.02 7.71
N ALA A 178 -0.94 -10.18 7.66
CA ALA A 178 -0.29 -11.22 6.88
C ALA A 178 -0.66 -12.64 7.34
N ALA A 179 -0.76 -12.87 8.65
CA ALA A 179 -1.19 -14.16 9.19
C ALA A 179 -2.62 -14.50 8.78
N ILE A 180 -3.52 -13.52 8.87
CA ILE A 180 -4.93 -13.67 8.46
C ILE A 180 -5.00 -13.91 6.94
N ALA A 181 -4.29 -13.14 6.13
CA ALA A 181 -4.25 -13.35 4.68
C ALA A 181 -3.72 -14.75 4.30
N ALA A 182 -2.66 -15.22 4.96
CA ALA A 182 -2.11 -16.56 4.74
C ALA A 182 -3.07 -17.69 5.11
N ALA A 183 -4.02 -17.44 6.03
CA ALA A 183 -5.02 -18.40 6.47
C ALA A 183 -6.09 -18.72 5.40
N PHE A 184 -6.27 -17.84 4.41
CA PHE A 184 -7.16 -18.06 3.26
C PHE A 184 -6.56 -18.97 2.17
N VAL A 185 -5.28 -19.33 2.27
CA VAL A 185 -4.68 -20.26 1.30
C VAL A 185 -5.33 -21.64 1.47
N PRO A 186 -5.80 -22.30 0.40
CA PRO A 186 -6.41 -23.62 0.49
C PRO A 186 -5.48 -24.64 1.18
N GLY A 187 -6.02 -25.35 2.16
CA GLY A 187 -5.25 -26.31 2.94
C GLY A 187 -4.20 -25.67 3.85
N ALA A 188 -4.32 -24.37 4.16
CA ALA A 188 -3.48 -23.72 5.16
C ALA A 188 -3.50 -24.52 6.47
N THR A 189 -2.33 -24.67 7.07
CA THR A 189 -2.14 -25.23 8.42
C THR A 189 -1.51 -24.18 9.32
N GLY A 190 -1.48 -24.42 10.62
CA GLY A 190 -0.80 -23.51 11.53
C GLY A 190 0.70 -23.36 11.25
N GLU A 191 1.32 -24.39 10.68
CA GLU A 191 2.72 -24.34 10.24
C GLU A 191 2.89 -23.45 9.00
N THR A 192 2.07 -23.65 7.96
CA THR A 192 2.20 -22.85 6.72
C THR A 192 1.91 -21.37 6.96
N VAL A 193 0.93 -21.04 7.81
CA VAL A 193 0.63 -19.65 8.20
C VAL A 193 1.81 -19.05 8.97
N THR A 194 2.37 -19.78 9.94
CA THR A 194 3.53 -19.31 10.72
C THR A 194 4.75 -19.04 9.83
N ASP A 195 5.02 -19.94 8.89
CA ASP A 195 6.15 -19.81 7.98
C ASP A 195 5.95 -18.64 7.00
N ALA A 196 4.72 -18.37 6.57
CA ALA A 196 4.41 -17.19 5.77
C ALA A 196 4.71 -15.89 6.55
N VAL A 197 4.28 -15.81 7.81
CA VAL A 197 4.54 -14.65 8.68
C VAL A 197 6.03 -14.44 8.92
N LEU A 198 6.78 -15.51 9.21
CA LEU A 198 8.24 -15.42 9.39
C LEU A 198 8.97 -14.98 8.12
N LYS A 199 8.54 -15.44 6.94
CA LYS A 199 9.11 -14.98 5.66
C LYS A 199 8.85 -13.49 5.42
N VAL A 200 7.64 -13.01 5.70
CA VAL A 200 7.30 -11.58 5.61
C VAL A 200 8.12 -10.76 6.62
N ALA A 201 8.21 -11.21 7.87
CA ALA A 201 8.99 -10.52 8.91
C ALA A 201 10.48 -10.44 8.56
N LEU A 202 11.08 -11.54 8.08
CA LEU A 202 12.50 -11.58 7.70
C LEU A 202 12.85 -10.57 6.59
N ARG A 203 11.92 -10.33 5.67
CA ARG A 203 12.10 -9.41 4.54
C ARG A 203 11.90 -7.95 4.93
N ASN A 204 10.95 -7.67 5.81
CA ASN A 204 10.46 -6.30 6.01
C ASN A 204 10.76 -5.72 7.41
N CYS A 205 10.85 -6.56 8.46
CA CYS A 205 11.08 -6.13 9.85
C CYS A 205 11.93 -7.17 10.62
N ARG A 206 13.22 -7.26 10.26
CA ARG A 206 14.16 -8.29 10.76
C ARG A 206 14.25 -8.42 12.28
N GLU A 207 14.20 -7.32 13.02
CA GLU A 207 14.25 -7.37 14.48
C GLU A 207 13.03 -8.12 15.05
N VAL A 208 11.83 -7.81 14.53
CA VAL A 208 10.60 -8.53 14.91
C VAL A 208 10.65 -10.00 14.50
N PHE A 209 11.28 -10.33 13.36
CA PHE A 209 11.50 -11.72 12.97
C PHE A 209 12.29 -12.49 14.04
N TYR A 210 13.39 -11.94 14.56
CA TYR A 210 14.20 -12.64 15.56
C TYR A 210 13.45 -12.81 16.88
N ASP A 211 12.64 -11.82 17.29
CA ASP A 211 11.79 -11.92 18.47
C ASP A 211 10.76 -13.06 18.34
N LEU A 212 10.10 -13.15 17.18
CA LEU A 212 9.12 -14.20 16.88
C LEU A 212 9.77 -15.59 16.80
N GLU A 213 10.91 -15.69 16.12
CA GLU A 213 11.64 -16.95 15.98
C GLU A 213 12.10 -17.47 17.35
N TRP A 214 12.61 -16.59 18.21
CA TRP A 214 13.04 -16.95 19.55
C TRP A 214 11.87 -17.52 20.38
N GLY A 215 10.71 -16.85 20.35
CA GLY A 215 9.49 -17.33 21.00
C GLY A 215 9.05 -18.70 20.49
N LEU A 216 9.08 -18.92 19.17
CA LEU A 216 8.72 -20.21 18.57
C LEU A 216 9.68 -21.34 18.99
N ARG A 217 10.99 -21.09 18.97
CA ARG A 217 12.02 -22.08 19.36
C ARG A 217 11.88 -22.52 20.82
N ARG A 218 11.43 -21.63 21.70
CA ARG A 218 11.19 -21.95 23.12
C ARG A 218 10.15 -23.06 23.30
N TYR A 219 9.10 -23.05 22.48
CA TYR A 219 8.01 -24.03 22.55
C TYR A 219 8.21 -25.21 21.58
N ALA A 220 9.18 -25.10 20.67
CA ALA A 220 9.53 -26.15 19.73
C ALA A 220 10.09 -27.38 20.46
N GLY A 221 9.59 -28.56 20.10
CA GLY A 221 10.07 -29.83 20.66
C GLY A 221 9.57 -30.18 22.07
N LEU A 222 8.84 -29.29 22.75
CA LEU A 222 8.19 -29.66 24.02
C LEU A 222 7.11 -30.73 23.80
N PRO A 223 7.10 -31.83 24.59
CA PRO A 223 5.96 -32.73 24.66
C PRO A 223 4.69 -31.97 25.06
N GLU A 224 3.53 -32.43 24.60
CA GLU A 224 2.25 -31.72 24.82
C GLU A 224 1.98 -31.34 26.28
N PRO A 225 2.14 -32.21 27.30
CA PRO A 225 1.92 -31.82 28.69
C PRO A 225 2.86 -30.71 29.17
N ALA A 226 4.13 -30.75 28.74
CA ALA A 226 5.12 -29.74 29.09
C ALA A 226 4.85 -28.41 28.40
N PHE A 227 4.38 -28.45 27.15
CA PHE A 227 3.90 -27.26 26.45
C PHE A 227 2.73 -26.63 27.18
N LEU A 228 1.69 -27.41 27.49
CA LEU A 228 0.48 -26.89 28.14
C LEU A 228 0.78 -26.29 29.52
N GLU A 229 1.68 -26.89 30.30
CA GLU A 229 2.06 -26.33 31.60
C GLU A 229 2.86 -25.03 31.47
N GLU A 230 3.85 -24.97 30.58
CA GLU A 230 4.60 -23.72 30.35
C GLU A 230 3.70 -22.64 29.72
N TRP A 231 2.78 -23.04 28.84
CA TRP A 231 1.81 -22.13 28.22
C TRP A 231 0.81 -21.59 29.23
N ARG A 232 0.24 -22.44 30.09
CA ARG A 232 -0.64 -22.03 31.20
C ARG A 232 0.05 -21.03 32.11
N ARG A 233 1.36 -21.13 32.32
CA ARG A 233 2.11 -20.21 33.17
C ARG A 233 2.42 -18.87 32.50
N ARG A 234 2.64 -18.86 31.18
CA ARG A 234 3.21 -17.70 30.46
C ARG A 234 2.35 -17.13 29.34
N GLY A 235 1.30 -17.80 28.88
CA GLY A 235 0.44 -17.33 27.79
C GLY A 235 1.18 -16.92 26.51
N GLY A 236 2.32 -17.57 26.21
CA GLY A 236 3.17 -17.22 25.06
C GLY A 236 4.17 -16.08 25.28
N ALA A 237 4.25 -15.47 26.48
CA ALA A 237 5.17 -14.38 26.80
C ALA A 237 6.64 -14.87 26.97
N PRO A 238 7.57 -14.54 26.05
CA PRO A 238 8.95 -15.02 26.10
C PRO A 238 9.79 -14.14 27.05
N ASP A 239 10.11 -14.59 28.28
CA ASP A 239 10.96 -13.91 29.30
C ASP A 239 10.89 -12.36 29.36
N LEU A 240 9.69 -11.82 29.39
CA LEU A 240 9.48 -10.38 29.42
C LEU A 240 9.67 -9.83 30.86
N ASP A 241 10.56 -8.85 31.00
CA ASP A 241 10.70 -8.08 32.25
C ASP A 241 9.36 -7.41 32.58
N HIS A 242 8.82 -7.73 33.76
CA HIS A 242 7.56 -7.20 34.30
C HIS A 242 7.55 -5.67 34.41
N ARG A 243 8.66 -4.98 34.16
CA ARG A 243 8.80 -3.52 34.25
C ARG A 243 8.35 -2.74 33.00
N THR A 244 8.22 -3.35 31.81
CA THR A 244 7.87 -2.65 30.55
C THR A 244 6.57 -3.10 29.88
N LEU A 245 5.93 -4.15 30.40
CA LEU A 245 4.82 -4.88 29.75
C LEU A 245 3.42 -4.28 29.88
N TRP A 246 3.27 -3.21 30.64
CA TRP A 246 1.94 -2.78 31.07
C TRP A 246 1.11 -2.20 29.91
N ILE A 247 1.76 -1.92 28.76
CA ILE A 247 1.17 -1.34 27.54
C ILE A 247 1.78 -1.91 26.22
N VAL A 248 3.01 -2.43 26.26
CA VAL A 248 3.79 -2.87 25.08
C VAL A 248 3.72 -4.39 24.92
N TYR A 249 2.93 -4.89 23.95
CA TYR A 249 2.87 -6.32 23.63
C TYR A 249 2.64 -6.56 22.13
N ASN A 250 3.23 -7.64 21.62
CA ASN A 250 3.07 -8.08 20.25
C ASN A 250 2.06 -9.26 20.18
N PRO A 251 0.82 -9.05 19.69
CA PRO A 251 -0.20 -10.11 19.66
C PRO A 251 0.22 -11.33 18.86
N ILE A 252 0.92 -11.12 17.73
CA ILE A 252 1.28 -12.23 16.84
C ILE A 252 2.28 -13.20 17.51
N ALA A 253 3.11 -12.72 18.45
CA ALA A 253 4.04 -13.55 19.19
C ALA A 253 3.34 -14.60 20.07
N ALA A 254 2.15 -14.29 20.59
CA ALA A 254 1.33 -15.24 21.34
C ALA A 254 0.54 -16.18 20.41
N VAL A 255 0.12 -15.69 19.25
CA VAL A 255 -0.71 -16.46 18.30
C VAL A 255 0.09 -17.56 17.60
N LEU A 256 1.29 -17.27 17.07
CA LEU A 256 2.01 -18.23 16.21
C LEU A 256 2.33 -19.58 16.90
N PRO A 257 2.84 -19.62 18.15
CA PRO A 257 3.13 -20.91 18.79
C PRO A 257 1.87 -21.73 19.10
N ALA A 258 0.76 -21.08 19.44
CA ALA A 258 -0.53 -21.74 19.66
C ALA A 258 -1.08 -22.29 18.34
N LEU A 259 -0.99 -21.49 17.28
CA LEU A 259 -1.45 -21.84 15.95
C LEU A 259 -0.75 -23.09 15.42
N ARG A 260 0.58 -23.20 15.55
CA ARG A 260 1.36 -24.37 15.10
C ARG A 260 0.88 -25.71 15.69
N ARG A 261 0.23 -25.71 16.86
CA ARG A 261 -0.24 -26.94 17.51
C ARG A 261 -1.74 -27.17 17.40
N TYR A 262 -2.54 -26.10 17.35
CA TYR A 262 -3.99 -26.20 17.55
C TYR A 262 -4.82 -25.48 16.48
N ALA A 263 -4.22 -25.09 15.35
CA ALA A 263 -4.95 -24.46 14.26
C ALA A 263 -6.17 -25.27 13.78
N ASP A 264 -6.12 -26.61 13.84
CA ASP A 264 -7.23 -27.48 13.40
C ASP A 264 -8.46 -27.47 14.33
N SER A 265 -8.36 -26.85 15.51
CA SER A 265 -9.45 -26.79 16.48
C SER A 265 -9.64 -25.36 16.98
N PRO A 266 -10.56 -24.58 16.38
CA PRO A 266 -10.82 -23.19 16.78
C PRO A 266 -11.06 -23.02 18.28
N ALA A 267 -11.82 -23.92 18.90
CA ALA A 267 -12.11 -23.88 20.33
C ALA A 267 -10.85 -24.10 21.20
N LYS A 268 -9.99 -25.06 20.85
CA LYS A 268 -8.73 -25.32 21.59
C LYS A 268 -7.72 -24.19 21.40
N LEU A 269 -7.60 -23.67 20.18
CA LEU A 269 -6.78 -22.49 19.90
C LEU A 269 -7.24 -21.31 20.74
N MET A 270 -8.54 -21.04 20.79
CA MET A 270 -9.11 -19.96 21.59
C MET A 270 -8.85 -20.17 23.08
N ALA A 271 -9.00 -21.40 23.59
CA ALA A 271 -8.69 -21.72 24.98
C ALA A 271 -7.22 -21.41 25.34
N LEU A 272 -6.28 -21.69 24.44
CA LEU A 272 -4.87 -21.33 24.64
C LEU A 272 -4.60 -19.83 24.64
N LEU A 273 -5.40 -19.04 23.93
CA LEU A 273 -5.23 -17.59 23.87
C LEU A 273 -5.96 -16.86 25.01
N VAL A 274 -6.99 -17.48 25.59
CA VAL A 274 -7.88 -16.87 26.59
C VAL A 274 -7.58 -17.35 28.01
N VAL A 275 -7.38 -18.65 28.25
CA VAL A 275 -7.30 -19.20 29.62
C VAL A 275 -6.05 -18.76 30.40
N PRO A 276 -4.82 -18.77 29.82
CA PRO A 276 -3.62 -18.40 30.55
C PRO A 276 -3.76 -17.04 31.26
N PRO A 277 -3.03 -16.81 32.37
CA PRO A 277 -3.12 -15.56 33.10
C PRO A 277 -2.82 -14.40 32.16
N PRO A 278 -3.69 -13.37 32.13
CA PRO A 278 -3.46 -12.22 31.31
C PRO A 278 -2.17 -11.55 31.76
N PHE A 279 -1.25 -11.33 30.83
CA PHE A 279 -0.36 -10.18 30.94
C PHE A 279 -1.18 -8.97 30.48
N MET A 280 -1.99 -8.41 31.38
CA MET A 280 -2.91 -7.29 31.08
C MET A 280 -3.82 -7.57 29.87
N TYR A 281 -3.94 -6.64 28.91
CA TYR A 281 -4.87 -6.69 27.77
C TYR A 281 -4.52 -7.70 26.66
N THR A 282 -3.43 -8.46 26.83
CA THR A 282 -2.89 -9.39 25.82
C THR A 282 -3.93 -10.38 25.28
N PRO A 283 -4.83 -10.99 26.10
CA PRO A 283 -5.80 -11.96 25.59
C PRO A 283 -6.78 -11.36 24.58
N THR A 284 -7.24 -10.12 24.76
CA THR A 284 -8.30 -9.53 23.93
C THR A 284 -7.91 -9.49 22.45
N VAL A 285 -6.75 -8.93 22.13
CA VAL A 285 -6.33 -8.78 20.73
C VAL A 285 -5.72 -10.08 20.19
N SER A 286 -4.92 -10.80 20.98
CA SER A 286 -4.34 -12.07 20.52
C SER A 286 -5.45 -13.09 20.21
N ALA A 287 -6.51 -13.15 21.02
CA ALA A 287 -7.68 -13.98 20.76
C ALA A 287 -8.47 -13.49 19.54
N ALA A 288 -8.64 -12.18 19.35
CA ALA A 288 -9.27 -11.63 18.14
C ALA A 288 -8.49 -12.05 16.87
N ILE A 289 -7.16 -11.93 16.86
CA ILE A 289 -6.34 -12.34 15.72
C ILE A 289 -6.36 -13.87 15.52
N GLY A 290 -6.20 -14.64 16.59
CA GLY A 290 -6.27 -16.10 16.51
C GLY A 290 -7.64 -16.62 16.06
N GLY A 291 -8.72 -15.97 16.51
CA GLY A 291 -10.08 -16.23 16.07
C GLY A 291 -10.29 -15.87 14.61
N ALA A 292 -9.78 -14.73 14.15
CA ALA A 292 -9.82 -14.32 12.75
C ALA A 292 -9.11 -15.34 11.84
N ILE A 293 -7.92 -15.79 12.23
CA ILE A 293 -7.17 -16.83 11.52
C ILE A 293 -7.97 -18.14 11.48
N ALA A 294 -8.50 -18.60 12.62
CA ALA A 294 -9.31 -19.81 12.67
C ALA A 294 -10.56 -19.72 11.78
N GLY A 295 -11.23 -18.56 11.79
CA GLY A 295 -12.37 -18.28 10.94
C GLY A 295 -12.04 -18.30 9.45
N ALA A 296 -10.91 -17.71 9.05
CA ALA A 296 -10.42 -17.76 7.67
C ALA A 296 -10.06 -19.18 7.22
N MET A 297 -9.46 -20.00 8.10
CA MET A 297 -9.10 -21.39 7.78
C MET A 297 -10.31 -22.31 7.65
N HIS A 298 -11.27 -22.19 8.57
CA HIS A 298 -12.35 -23.17 8.75
C HIS A 298 -13.71 -22.71 8.25
N GLY A 299 -13.84 -21.44 7.89
CA GLY A 299 -15.12 -20.82 7.56
C GLY A 299 -16.05 -20.65 8.74
N VAL A 300 -17.10 -19.87 8.55
CA VAL A 300 -18.13 -19.62 9.56
C VAL A 300 -18.82 -20.91 10.07
N ALA A 301 -18.96 -21.93 9.21
CA ALA A 301 -19.55 -23.21 9.57
C ALA A 301 -18.62 -24.09 10.43
N GLY A 302 -17.31 -23.91 10.31
CA GLY A 302 -16.30 -24.60 11.12
C GLY A 302 -16.09 -23.98 12.51
N LEU A 303 -16.72 -22.84 12.79
CA LEU A 303 -16.67 -22.19 14.10
C LEU A 303 -17.79 -22.70 15.04
N PRO A 304 -17.56 -22.66 16.37
CA PRO A 304 -18.60 -22.99 17.34
C PRO A 304 -19.90 -22.17 17.10
N PRO A 305 -21.10 -22.79 17.16
CA PRO A 305 -22.37 -22.11 16.93
C PRO A 305 -22.57 -20.84 17.78
N GLU A 306 -22.19 -20.91 19.05
CA GLU A 306 -22.30 -19.81 20.00
C GLU A 306 -21.48 -18.58 19.59
N TRP A 307 -20.35 -18.76 18.88
CA TRP A 307 -19.55 -17.63 18.39
C TRP A 307 -20.31 -16.81 17.36
N ARG A 308 -21.10 -17.48 16.51
CA ARG A 308 -21.96 -16.83 15.51
C ARG A 308 -23.06 -16.02 16.19
N GLU A 309 -23.66 -16.57 17.24
CA GLU A 309 -24.67 -15.87 18.03
C GLU A 309 -24.11 -14.61 18.70
N TRP A 310 -22.92 -14.70 19.31
CA TRP A 310 -22.27 -13.56 19.95
C TRP A 310 -21.83 -12.48 18.96
N ALA A 311 -21.35 -12.88 17.77
CA ALA A 311 -20.86 -11.97 16.75
C ALA A 311 -21.96 -11.35 15.88
N ALA A 312 -23.16 -11.96 15.83
CA ALA A 312 -24.27 -11.54 14.99
C ALA A 312 -24.61 -10.03 15.08
N PRO A 313 -24.64 -9.37 16.24
CA PRO A 313 -24.93 -7.93 16.33
C PRO A 313 -23.94 -7.05 15.55
N ALA A 314 -22.66 -7.41 15.55
CA ALA A 314 -21.61 -6.67 14.87
C ALA A 314 -21.52 -7.07 13.38
N VAL A 315 -21.50 -8.36 13.09
CA VAL A 315 -21.32 -8.86 11.71
C VAL A 315 -22.51 -8.49 10.80
N ALA A 316 -23.71 -8.28 11.36
CA ALA A 316 -24.87 -7.87 10.57
C ALA A 316 -24.67 -6.55 9.81
N SER A 317 -23.94 -5.59 10.35
CA SER A 317 -23.63 -4.32 9.67
C SER A 317 -22.45 -4.42 8.70
N TRP A 318 -21.75 -5.56 8.69
CA TRP A 318 -20.51 -5.76 7.91
C TRP A 318 -20.65 -6.70 6.73
N ARG A 319 -21.87 -7.20 6.46
CA ARG A 319 -22.12 -8.22 5.43
C ARG A 319 -21.60 -7.83 4.04
N ASN A 320 -21.54 -6.54 3.74
CA ASN A 320 -21.05 -6.03 2.46
C ASN A 320 -19.52 -6.06 2.33
N LEU A 321 -18.76 -6.42 3.37
CA LEU A 321 -17.30 -6.52 3.25
C LEU A 321 -16.91 -7.60 2.23
N THR A 322 -17.63 -8.71 2.23
CA THR A 322 -17.44 -9.78 1.23
C THR A 322 -17.62 -9.24 -0.19
N ASP A 323 -18.59 -8.36 -0.43
CA ASP A 323 -18.80 -7.77 -1.75
C ASP A 323 -17.61 -6.91 -2.20
N VAL A 324 -16.99 -6.16 -1.27
CA VAL A 324 -15.76 -5.40 -1.52
C VAL A 324 -14.60 -6.34 -1.86
N VAL A 325 -14.43 -7.44 -1.12
CA VAL A 325 -13.39 -8.44 -1.38
C VAL A 325 -13.58 -9.12 -2.75
N LEU A 326 -14.82 -9.54 -3.08
CA LEU A 326 -15.13 -10.18 -4.35
C LEU A 326 -15.02 -9.20 -5.52
N ALA A 327 -15.43 -7.94 -5.36
CA ALA A 327 -15.24 -6.90 -6.37
C ALA A 327 -13.76 -6.72 -6.70
N ARG A 328 -12.91 -6.70 -5.67
CA ARG A 328 -11.46 -6.65 -5.88
C ARG A 328 -10.93 -7.87 -6.63
N ALA A 329 -11.36 -9.07 -6.26
CA ALA A 329 -10.91 -10.29 -6.94
C ALA A 329 -11.35 -10.35 -8.42
N ARG A 330 -12.55 -9.83 -8.76
CA ARG A 330 -13.00 -9.69 -10.16
C ARG A 330 -12.13 -8.72 -10.94
N GLN A 331 -11.71 -7.60 -10.33
CA GLN A 331 -10.78 -6.67 -10.96
C GLN A 331 -9.41 -7.33 -11.20
N GLU A 332 -8.90 -8.11 -10.24
CA GLU A 332 -7.66 -8.87 -10.41
C GLU A 332 -7.77 -9.92 -11.53
N ALA A 333 -8.92 -10.58 -11.67
CA ALA A 333 -9.18 -11.48 -12.80
C ALA A 333 -9.13 -10.74 -14.15
N ALA A 334 -9.67 -9.52 -14.22
CA ALA A 334 -9.57 -8.68 -15.42
C ALA A 334 -8.11 -8.28 -15.71
N VAL A 335 -7.33 -7.91 -14.69
CA VAL A 335 -5.89 -7.64 -14.81
C VAL A 335 -5.14 -8.87 -15.33
N VAL A 336 -5.46 -10.07 -14.84
CA VAL A 336 -4.88 -11.32 -15.33
C VAL A 336 -5.15 -11.49 -16.82
N GLN A 337 -6.39 -11.36 -17.26
CA GLN A 337 -6.77 -11.48 -18.68
C GLN A 337 -6.07 -10.43 -19.56
N VAL A 338 -5.95 -9.19 -19.09
CA VAL A 338 -5.23 -8.14 -19.80
C VAL A 338 -3.75 -8.49 -19.92
N THR A 339 -3.11 -8.92 -18.83
CA THR A 339 -1.69 -9.27 -18.81
C THR A 339 -1.41 -10.45 -19.73
N GLU A 340 -2.24 -11.50 -19.71
CA GLU A 340 -2.11 -12.67 -20.58
C GLU A 340 -2.22 -12.32 -22.07
N ARG A 341 -3.07 -11.34 -22.44
CA ARG A 341 -3.13 -10.84 -23.82
C ARG A 341 -1.87 -10.07 -24.21
N LEU A 342 -1.29 -9.30 -23.29
CA LEU A 342 -0.13 -8.46 -23.56
C LEU A 342 1.18 -9.24 -23.70
N VAL A 343 1.28 -10.41 -23.05
CA VAL A 343 2.47 -11.26 -23.09
C VAL A 343 2.48 -12.25 -24.25
N GLN A 344 1.39 -12.36 -25.01
CA GLN A 344 1.37 -13.16 -26.23
C GLN A 344 2.38 -12.58 -27.23
N GLU A 345 3.30 -13.43 -27.69
CA GLU A 345 4.32 -13.05 -28.65
C GLU A 345 3.75 -12.97 -30.07
N ASP A 346 4.20 -11.97 -30.84
CA ASP A 346 3.98 -11.93 -32.28
C ASP A 346 4.89 -12.92 -33.03
N ALA A 347 4.76 -12.99 -34.36
CA ALA A 347 5.57 -13.90 -35.19
C ALA A 347 7.09 -13.62 -35.12
N GLY A 348 7.51 -12.48 -34.54
CA GLY A 348 8.89 -12.10 -34.30
C GLY A 348 9.39 -12.42 -32.88
N GLY A 349 8.56 -13.01 -32.01
CA GLY A 349 8.92 -13.29 -30.62
C GLY A 349 8.86 -12.06 -29.71
N HIS A 350 8.08 -11.03 -30.09
CA HIS A 350 7.95 -9.80 -29.30
C HIS A 350 6.59 -9.74 -28.61
N SER A 351 6.58 -9.44 -27.31
CA SER A 351 5.35 -9.17 -26.55
C SER A 351 4.97 -7.69 -26.58
N LEU A 352 3.68 -7.39 -26.64
CA LEU A 352 3.19 -6.01 -26.58
C LEU A 352 3.49 -5.37 -25.21
N LEU A 353 3.53 -6.16 -24.14
CA LEU A 353 3.94 -5.70 -22.82
C LEU A 353 5.38 -5.13 -22.84
N GLU A 354 6.33 -5.90 -23.35
CA GLU A 354 7.73 -5.48 -23.40
C GLU A 354 7.93 -4.27 -24.33
N GLU A 355 7.20 -4.22 -25.45
CA GLU A 355 7.22 -3.08 -26.38
C GLU A 355 6.72 -1.80 -25.69
N LYS A 356 5.62 -1.88 -24.93
CA LYS A 356 5.06 -0.74 -24.18
C LYS A 356 5.96 -0.29 -23.03
N VAL A 357 6.53 -1.22 -22.27
CA VAL A 357 7.46 -0.92 -21.18
C VAL A 357 8.75 -0.28 -21.71
N ARG A 358 9.30 -0.78 -22.83
CA ARG A 358 10.45 -0.14 -23.51
C ARG A 358 10.11 1.24 -24.02
N GLY A 359 8.96 1.39 -24.69
CA GLY A 359 8.49 2.68 -25.18
C GLY A 359 8.38 3.71 -24.06
N CYS A 360 7.81 3.32 -22.91
CA CYS A 360 7.73 4.14 -21.70
C CYS A 360 9.12 4.66 -21.26
N ILE A 361 10.08 3.76 -21.04
CA ILE A 361 11.42 4.12 -20.52
C ILE A 361 12.23 4.93 -21.54
N LEU A 362 12.25 4.52 -22.81
CA LEU A 362 13.01 5.21 -23.86
C LEU A 362 12.45 6.60 -24.13
N ALA A 363 11.13 6.73 -24.28
CA ALA A 363 10.51 8.01 -24.56
C ALA A 363 10.65 8.99 -23.38
N GLY A 364 10.56 8.50 -22.13
CA GLY A 364 10.82 9.30 -20.94
C GLY A 364 12.23 9.88 -20.93
N ALA A 365 13.25 9.02 -21.09
CA ALA A 365 14.65 9.44 -21.11
C ALA A 365 14.95 10.45 -22.25
N ILE A 366 14.36 10.26 -23.44
CA ILE A 366 14.49 11.20 -24.55
C ILE A 366 13.83 12.54 -24.23
N GLY A 367 12.60 12.52 -23.70
CA GLY A 367 11.88 13.74 -23.32
C GLY A 367 12.64 14.54 -22.26
N ASN A 368 13.12 13.87 -21.21
CA ASN A 368 13.93 14.50 -20.17
C ASN A 368 15.18 15.19 -20.76
N ALA A 369 15.98 14.45 -21.55
CA ALA A 369 17.19 14.98 -22.17
C ALA A 369 16.93 16.10 -23.18
N MET A 370 15.77 16.10 -23.86
CA MET A 370 15.39 17.14 -24.81
C MET A 370 14.95 18.43 -24.10
N GLY A 371 14.24 18.32 -22.98
CA GLY A 371 13.75 19.45 -22.19
C GLY A 371 14.84 20.18 -21.40
N SER A 372 15.82 19.45 -20.91
CA SER A 372 16.88 19.96 -20.00
C SER A 372 17.59 21.25 -20.45
N PRO A 373 17.99 21.43 -21.74
CA PRO A 373 18.63 22.67 -22.20
C PRO A 373 17.76 23.94 -22.09
N VAL A 374 16.45 23.78 -21.89
CA VAL A 374 15.49 24.88 -21.80
C VAL A 374 14.71 24.93 -20.49
N GLU A 375 15.11 24.12 -19.50
CA GLU A 375 14.56 24.14 -18.15
C GLU A 375 14.66 25.56 -17.52
N GLY A 376 13.61 25.94 -16.79
CA GLY A 376 13.47 27.24 -16.13
C GLY A 376 13.10 28.40 -17.06
N ARG A 377 13.04 28.20 -18.39
CA ARG A 377 12.79 29.27 -19.37
C ARG A 377 11.31 29.43 -19.68
N THR A 378 10.92 30.59 -20.19
CA THR A 378 9.61 30.78 -20.80
C THR A 378 9.60 30.30 -22.26
N TYR A 379 8.44 29.90 -22.80
CA TYR A 379 8.35 29.51 -24.22
C TYR A 379 8.82 30.63 -25.16
N GLN A 380 8.62 31.90 -24.82
CA GLN A 380 9.10 33.04 -25.62
C GLN A 380 10.62 33.14 -25.62
N GLU A 381 11.26 32.85 -24.48
CA GLU A 381 12.71 32.77 -24.44
C GLU A 381 13.21 31.59 -25.27
N VAL A 382 12.52 30.44 -25.22
CA VAL A 382 12.86 29.29 -26.09
C VAL A 382 12.74 29.68 -27.55
N ASP A 383 11.63 30.29 -27.98
CA ASP A 383 11.43 30.74 -29.37
C ASP A 383 12.49 31.77 -29.82
N ARG A 384 12.95 32.64 -28.91
CA ARG A 384 13.99 33.63 -29.21
C ARG A 384 15.33 32.97 -29.55
N ASP A 385 15.75 31.98 -28.76
CA ASP A 385 17.07 31.37 -28.90
C ASP A 385 17.04 30.14 -29.84
N TYR A 386 15.87 29.54 -30.02
CA TYR A 386 15.58 28.43 -30.94
C TYR A 386 14.36 28.79 -31.81
N PRO A 387 14.53 29.59 -32.89
CA PRO A 387 13.40 30.06 -33.71
C PRO A 387 12.57 28.97 -34.40
N GLN A 388 13.10 27.74 -34.50
CA GLN A 388 12.40 26.57 -35.05
C GLN A 388 11.90 25.62 -33.94
N GLY A 389 12.01 26.03 -32.69
CA GLY A 389 11.90 25.17 -31.52
C GLY A 389 13.09 24.20 -31.38
N VAL A 390 13.22 23.63 -30.19
CA VAL A 390 14.07 22.47 -29.94
C VAL A 390 13.33 21.24 -30.46
N THR A 391 13.85 20.62 -31.52
CA THR A 391 13.17 19.51 -32.22
C THR A 391 13.90 18.18 -32.11
N THR A 392 14.98 18.13 -31.31
CA THR A 392 15.79 16.94 -31.04
C THR A 392 16.58 17.13 -29.75
N VAL A 393 17.13 16.04 -29.21
CA VAL A 393 18.04 16.07 -28.06
C VAL A 393 19.32 16.82 -28.44
N LEU A 394 19.62 17.90 -27.71
CA LEU A 394 20.79 18.75 -27.96
C LEU A 394 22.05 18.26 -27.23
N ASP A 395 21.87 17.59 -26.08
CA ASP A 395 22.96 17.01 -25.29
C ASP A 395 22.69 15.53 -25.01
N PRO A 396 23.22 14.60 -25.84
CA PRO A 396 23.04 13.17 -25.65
C PRO A 396 23.58 12.63 -24.31
N ALA A 397 24.50 13.34 -23.63
CA ALA A 397 25.00 12.90 -22.32
C ALA A 397 23.90 12.91 -21.24
N ARG A 398 22.83 13.67 -21.46
CA ARG A 398 21.67 13.76 -20.57
C ARG A 398 20.72 12.56 -20.64
N LEU A 399 20.77 11.75 -21.70
CA LEU A 399 19.88 10.58 -21.86
C LEU A 399 19.96 9.58 -20.69
N GLU A 400 21.13 9.47 -20.05
CA GLU A 400 21.32 8.69 -18.82
C GLU A 400 21.52 9.59 -17.58
N GLY A 401 21.86 10.86 -17.80
CA GLY A 401 22.33 11.79 -16.80
C GLY A 401 21.25 12.62 -16.12
N GLU A 402 20.03 12.70 -16.66
CA GLU A 402 18.94 13.42 -15.98
C GLU A 402 18.47 12.72 -14.71
N ASP A 403 18.19 13.52 -13.70
CA ASP A 403 17.79 13.09 -12.36
C ASP A 403 16.42 12.39 -12.38
N ASP A 404 15.48 12.84 -13.21
CA ASP A 404 14.23 12.14 -13.53
C ASP A 404 14.45 10.66 -13.84
N ASN A 405 15.27 10.40 -14.86
CA ASN A 405 15.52 9.07 -15.37
C ASN A 405 16.30 8.23 -14.35
N GLN A 406 17.30 8.81 -13.69
CA GLN A 406 18.04 8.11 -12.64
C GLN A 406 17.12 7.69 -11.48
N MET A 407 16.21 8.56 -11.06
CA MET A 407 15.27 8.25 -9.98
C MET A 407 14.27 7.17 -10.39
N ALA A 408 13.74 7.23 -11.61
CA ALA A 408 12.86 6.19 -12.16
C ALA A 408 13.57 4.83 -12.21
N MET A 409 14.84 4.81 -12.64
CA MET A 409 15.64 3.59 -12.69
C MET A 409 15.92 3.01 -11.30
N LEU A 410 16.14 3.83 -10.27
CA LEU A 410 16.24 3.34 -8.89
C LEU A 410 14.94 2.67 -8.41
N LEU A 411 13.77 3.19 -8.81
CA LEU A 411 12.50 2.55 -8.49
C LEU A 411 12.29 1.24 -9.28
N VAL A 412 12.70 1.19 -10.56
CA VAL A 412 12.74 -0.06 -11.35
C VAL A 412 13.62 -1.10 -10.64
N GLU A 413 14.83 -0.73 -10.23
CA GLU A 413 15.75 -1.62 -9.51
C GLU A 413 15.13 -2.13 -8.20
N THR A 414 14.40 -1.27 -7.48
CA THR A 414 13.68 -1.65 -6.26
C THR A 414 12.64 -2.73 -6.55
N TYR A 415 11.84 -2.60 -7.61
CA TYR A 415 10.90 -3.65 -8.02
C TYR A 415 11.63 -4.94 -8.41
N LEU A 416 12.72 -4.83 -9.19
CA LEU A 416 13.50 -6.00 -9.62
C LEU A 416 14.11 -6.78 -8.44
N GLU A 417 14.57 -6.09 -7.40
CA GLU A 417 15.07 -6.72 -6.16
C GLU A 417 13.98 -7.41 -5.35
N ARG A 418 12.75 -6.89 -5.44
CA ARG A 418 11.59 -7.45 -4.77
C ARG A 418 11.01 -8.66 -5.52
N GLN A 419 11.51 -8.97 -6.72
CA GLN A 419 11.22 -10.21 -7.45
C GLN A 419 9.71 -10.50 -7.59
N GLY A 420 8.92 -9.47 -7.94
CA GLY A 420 7.47 -9.59 -8.11
C GLY A 420 6.64 -9.33 -6.86
N LEU A 421 7.29 -9.13 -5.70
CA LEU A 421 6.62 -8.66 -4.48
C LEU A 421 6.40 -7.15 -4.54
N PRO A 422 5.36 -6.64 -3.85
CA PRO A 422 5.08 -5.21 -3.82
C PRO A 422 6.16 -4.38 -3.12
N VAL A 423 6.18 -3.10 -3.46
CA VAL A 423 7.11 -2.08 -2.96
C VAL A 423 6.38 -1.13 -2.02
N MET A 424 7.04 -0.72 -0.94
CA MET A 424 6.60 0.37 -0.05
C MET A 424 7.77 1.34 0.13
N ALA A 425 7.52 2.51 0.72
CA ALA A 425 8.55 3.54 0.95
C ALA A 425 9.83 3.00 1.62
N ARG A 426 9.72 2.05 2.56
CA ARG A 426 10.91 1.42 3.21
C ARG A 426 11.82 0.71 2.22
N HIS A 427 11.28 0.06 1.20
CA HIS A 427 12.07 -0.63 0.17
C HIS A 427 12.81 0.37 -0.71
N PHE A 428 12.11 1.40 -1.17
CA PHE A 428 12.73 2.43 -1.99
C PHE A 428 13.76 3.26 -1.21
N GLY A 429 13.49 3.53 0.07
CA GLY A 429 14.41 4.21 0.96
C GLY A 429 15.68 3.40 1.22
N LYS A 430 15.57 2.07 1.29
CA LYS A 430 16.74 1.19 1.30
C LYS A 430 17.55 1.31 0.01
N THR A 431 16.91 1.28 -1.15
CA THR A 431 17.58 1.49 -2.44
C THR A 431 18.31 2.84 -2.48
N TRP A 432 17.67 3.90 -1.98
CA TRP A 432 18.31 5.21 -1.88
C TRP A 432 19.54 5.18 -1.00
N LYS A 433 19.42 4.64 0.21
CA LYS A 433 20.53 4.51 1.16
C LYS A 433 21.72 3.77 0.57
N ASP A 434 21.46 2.75 -0.25
CA ASP A 434 22.51 1.91 -0.81
C ASP A 434 23.14 2.48 -2.10
N ARG A 435 22.40 3.28 -2.88
CA ARG A 435 22.78 3.61 -4.27
C ARG A 435 22.64 5.06 -4.70
N LEU A 436 21.79 5.86 -4.04
CA LEU A 436 21.51 7.23 -4.49
C LEU A 436 22.77 8.10 -4.36
N ASN A 437 23.15 8.76 -5.45
CA ASN A 437 24.15 9.83 -5.38
C ASN A 437 23.51 11.09 -4.81
N ARG A 438 23.54 11.25 -3.48
CA ARG A 438 22.96 12.39 -2.75
C ARG A 438 23.30 13.77 -3.33
N ASN A 439 24.49 13.95 -3.91
CA ASN A 439 24.96 15.25 -4.42
C ASN A 439 24.44 15.60 -5.82
N HIS A 440 23.78 14.66 -6.50
CA HIS A 440 23.17 14.88 -7.80
C HIS A 440 21.75 15.49 -7.67
N PHE A 441 21.09 15.34 -6.53
CA PHE A 441 19.69 15.72 -6.34
C PHE A 441 19.51 16.98 -5.49
N TYR A 442 18.37 17.64 -5.67
CA TYR A 442 18.06 18.91 -5.01
C TYR A 442 18.10 18.81 -3.47
N PRO A 443 18.93 19.63 -2.78
CA PRO A 443 19.16 19.49 -1.35
C PRO A 443 17.93 19.66 -0.44
N PHE A 444 16.94 20.48 -0.83
CA PHE A 444 15.75 20.75 -0.02
C PHE A 444 14.58 19.77 -0.25
N CYS A 445 14.78 18.77 -1.11
CA CYS A 445 13.85 17.69 -1.37
C CYS A 445 14.57 16.35 -1.15
N MET A 446 14.92 15.64 -2.22
CA MET A 446 15.48 14.29 -2.21
C MET A 446 16.79 14.22 -1.39
N GLY A 447 17.62 15.27 -1.45
CA GLY A 447 18.84 15.34 -0.65
C GLY A 447 18.57 15.33 0.86
N HIS A 448 17.55 16.07 1.31
CA HIS A 448 17.15 16.09 2.72
C HIS A 448 16.52 14.77 3.15
N SER A 449 15.61 14.22 2.34
CA SER A 449 15.00 12.92 2.62
C SER A 449 16.03 11.79 2.70
N TYR A 450 17.03 11.79 1.80
CA TYR A 450 18.17 10.88 1.89
C TYR A 450 18.94 11.03 3.21
N ASP A 451 19.23 12.27 3.63
CA ASP A 451 19.96 12.54 4.88
C ASP A 451 19.17 11.99 6.10
N LEU A 452 17.83 12.10 6.11
CA LEU A 452 16.98 11.52 7.16
C LEU A 452 16.94 9.99 7.13
N ILE A 453 16.83 9.38 5.94
CA ILE A 453 16.83 7.91 5.78
C ILE A 453 18.16 7.32 6.27
N THR A 454 19.28 7.95 5.94
CA THR A 454 20.61 7.50 6.38
C THR A 454 20.81 7.63 7.89
N GLN A 455 20.12 8.59 8.54
CA GLN A 455 20.06 8.74 10.00
C GLN A 455 19.14 7.72 10.70
N GLY A 456 18.41 6.90 9.95
CA GLY A 456 17.57 5.84 10.49
C GLY A 456 16.11 6.23 10.72
N TRP A 457 15.65 7.38 10.20
CA TRP A 457 14.22 7.70 10.18
C TRP A 457 13.46 6.72 9.29
N ASP A 458 12.21 6.39 9.66
CA ASP A 458 11.35 5.53 8.86
C ASP A 458 11.06 6.21 7.51
N PRO A 459 11.48 5.63 6.37
CA PRO A 459 11.29 6.24 5.06
C PRO A 459 9.85 6.67 4.79
N ARG A 460 8.83 6.04 5.38
CA ARG A 460 7.40 6.37 5.15
C ARG A 460 7.00 7.79 5.53
N ILE A 461 7.80 8.50 6.33
CA ILE A 461 7.45 9.81 6.87
C ILE A 461 8.45 10.92 6.54
N VAL A 462 9.60 10.61 5.96
CA VAL A 462 10.68 11.63 5.84
C VAL A 462 10.37 12.71 4.80
N GLY A 463 9.43 12.48 3.89
CA GLY A 463 8.97 13.47 2.92
C GLY A 463 8.10 14.59 3.49
N GLN A 464 7.65 14.48 4.74
CA GLN A 464 6.69 15.42 5.34
C GLN A 464 7.25 16.84 5.50
N TRP A 465 8.57 16.98 5.59
CA TRP A 465 9.25 18.26 5.76
C TRP A 465 9.94 18.77 4.50
N SER A 466 9.80 18.07 3.37
CA SER A 466 10.37 18.49 2.09
C SER A 466 9.66 19.73 1.53
N VAL A 467 10.42 20.52 0.77
CA VAL A 467 9.83 21.54 -0.11
C VAL A 467 9.10 20.80 -1.23
N VAL A 468 7.86 21.21 -1.50
CA VAL A 468 7.04 20.70 -2.61
C VAL A 468 7.67 21.22 -3.91
N THR A 469 8.13 20.32 -4.77
CA THR A 469 8.92 20.65 -5.98
C THR A 469 8.53 19.88 -7.23
N GLY A 470 7.50 19.05 -7.19
CA GLY A 470 7.09 18.26 -8.35
C GLY A 470 7.95 17.01 -8.60
N SER A 471 8.90 16.71 -7.71
CA SER A 471 9.87 15.63 -7.88
C SER A 471 9.30 14.21 -7.84
N THR A 472 8.03 14.08 -7.48
CA THR A 472 7.31 12.80 -7.57
C THR A 472 6.70 12.54 -8.94
N VAL A 473 6.48 13.60 -9.73
CA VAL A 473 6.06 13.50 -11.14
C VAL A 473 7.20 12.96 -12.01
N MET A 474 8.44 13.12 -11.58
CA MET A 474 9.63 12.75 -12.34
C MET A 474 9.81 11.24 -12.57
N CYS A 475 9.28 10.35 -11.71
CA CYS A 475 9.83 8.99 -11.63
C CYS A 475 8.90 7.86 -11.14
N LEU A 476 7.58 8.10 -11.05
CA LEU A 476 6.62 7.13 -10.48
C LEU A 476 5.98 6.19 -11.52
N GLU A 477 6.37 6.27 -12.79
CA GLU A 477 5.96 5.35 -13.85
C GLU A 477 6.23 3.86 -13.55
N PRO A 478 7.30 3.44 -12.84
CA PRO A 478 7.49 2.03 -12.50
C PRO A 478 6.39 1.48 -11.60
N ALA A 479 5.78 2.32 -10.74
CA ALA A 479 4.62 1.90 -9.95
C ALA A 479 3.39 1.63 -10.83
N GLY A 480 3.16 2.48 -11.84
CA GLY A 480 2.12 2.25 -12.84
C GLY A 480 2.37 1.01 -13.69
N ILE A 481 3.63 0.74 -14.08
CA ILE A 481 3.99 -0.49 -14.81
C ILE A 481 3.74 -1.73 -13.97
N TYR A 482 4.15 -1.73 -12.70
CA TYR A 482 3.90 -2.84 -11.79
C TYR A 482 2.39 -3.10 -11.62
N HIS A 483 1.56 -2.06 -11.69
CA HIS A 483 0.10 -2.10 -11.58
C HIS A 483 -0.63 -2.02 -12.93
N LEU A 484 -0.01 -2.56 -13.97
CA LEU A 484 -0.62 -2.77 -15.29
C LEU A 484 -2.13 -3.06 -15.22
N ALA A 485 -2.93 -2.24 -15.91
CA ALA A 485 -4.39 -2.36 -15.98
C ALA A 485 -5.15 -2.21 -14.65
N ASP A 486 -4.51 -1.65 -13.62
CA ASP A 486 -5.07 -1.40 -12.30
C ASP A 486 -4.76 0.02 -11.80
N PRO A 487 -5.37 1.07 -12.37
CA PRO A 487 -5.09 2.46 -12.03
C PRO A 487 -5.33 2.80 -10.55
N GLU A 488 -6.30 2.15 -9.91
CA GLU A 488 -6.62 2.37 -8.50
C GLU A 488 -5.46 1.93 -7.60
N PHE A 489 -4.94 0.70 -7.76
CA PHE A 489 -3.81 0.24 -6.96
C PHE A 489 -2.52 0.99 -7.29
N ALA A 490 -2.35 1.39 -8.55
CA ALA A 490 -1.24 2.23 -8.97
C ALA A 490 -1.24 3.55 -8.18
N ALA A 491 -2.39 4.23 -8.08
CA ALA A 491 -2.53 5.48 -7.35
C ALA A 491 -2.22 5.32 -5.85
N VAL A 492 -2.74 4.26 -5.21
CA VAL A 492 -2.53 4.01 -3.78
C VAL A 492 -1.07 3.71 -3.47
N ASP A 493 -0.43 2.80 -4.21
CA ASP A 493 1.00 2.46 -3.97
C ASP A 493 1.92 3.63 -4.31
N ALA A 494 1.64 4.36 -5.39
CA ALA A 494 2.38 5.56 -5.74
C ALA A 494 2.30 6.63 -4.66
N THR A 495 1.11 6.85 -4.07
CA THR A 495 0.94 7.77 -2.93
C THR A 495 1.82 7.34 -1.75
N ALA A 496 1.75 6.07 -1.35
CA ALA A 496 2.52 5.56 -0.21
C ALA A 496 4.04 5.64 -0.45
N ILE A 497 4.51 5.37 -1.67
CA ILE A 497 5.92 5.49 -2.05
C ILE A 497 6.34 6.98 -2.10
N ALA A 498 5.51 7.86 -2.67
CA ALA A 498 5.82 9.28 -2.83
C ALA A 498 5.95 10.02 -1.49
N TYR A 499 5.17 9.61 -0.46
CA TYR A 499 5.34 10.12 0.91
C TYR A 499 6.73 9.88 1.50
N MET A 500 7.54 9.02 0.85
CA MET A 500 8.92 8.84 1.22
C MET A 500 9.73 10.11 1.13
N TYR A 501 9.52 10.98 0.15
CA TYR A 501 10.36 12.17 -0.02
C TYR A 501 9.59 13.44 -0.34
N GLN A 502 8.27 13.36 -0.47
CA GLN A 502 7.39 14.49 -0.70
C GLN A 502 6.06 14.41 0.07
N ARG A 503 5.25 15.46 -0.04
CA ARG A 503 3.91 15.56 0.56
C ARG A 503 2.97 16.45 -0.27
N GLY A 504 1.70 16.50 0.10
CA GLY A 504 0.74 17.45 -0.45
C GLY A 504 0.48 17.21 -1.94
N LEU A 505 0.59 18.24 -2.77
CA LEU A 505 0.29 18.13 -4.20
C LEU A 505 1.24 17.20 -4.96
N ASP A 506 2.48 17.05 -4.50
CA ASP A 506 3.42 16.08 -5.07
C ASP A 506 2.83 14.66 -5.03
N VAL A 507 2.42 14.19 -3.84
CA VAL A 507 1.88 12.82 -3.71
C VAL A 507 0.58 12.62 -4.50
N GLN A 508 -0.21 13.69 -4.69
CA GLN A 508 -1.42 13.64 -5.52
C GLN A 508 -1.05 13.53 -7.00
N ALA A 509 -0.06 14.29 -7.46
CA ALA A 509 0.45 14.21 -8.83
C ALA A 509 1.09 12.85 -9.13
N ALA A 510 1.83 12.28 -8.16
CA ALA A 510 2.37 10.93 -8.21
C ALA A 510 1.28 9.86 -8.43
N ALA A 511 0.18 9.98 -7.68
CA ALA A 511 -0.95 9.06 -7.77
C ALA A 511 -1.60 9.10 -9.16
N MET A 512 -1.84 10.31 -9.69
CA MET A 512 -2.40 10.51 -11.02
C MET A 512 -1.45 9.97 -12.11
N LEU A 513 -0.15 10.26 -12.01
CA LEU A 513 0.87 9.74 -12.93
C LEU A 513 0.86 8.21 -12.96
N ALA A 514 0.93 7.54 -11.81
CA ALA A 514 0.96 6.08 -11.78
C ALA A 514 -0.34 5.46 -12.33
N ALA A 515 -1.50 6.05 -12.02
CA ALA A 515 -2.80 5.64 -12.55
C ALA A 515 -2.86 5.70 -14.08
N THR A 516 -2.38 6.80 -14.67
CA THR A 516 -2.34 6.97 -16.13
C THR A 516 -1.40 5.99 -16.82
N VAL A 517 -0.26 5.68 -16.22
CA VAL A 517 0.67 4.67 -16.76
C VAL A 517 0.04 3.29 -16.72
N ALA A 518 -0.60 2.91 -15.61
CA ALA A 518 -1.32 1.63 -15.51
C ALA A 518 -2.41 1.48 -16.58
N GLU A 519 -3.15 2.56 -16.86
CA GLU A 519 -4.16 2.60 -17.92
C GLU A 519 -3.54 2.55 -19.33
N ALA A 520 -2.48 3.34 -19.59
CA ALA A 520 -1.83 3.42 -20.90
C ALA A 520 -1.29 2.07 -21.39
N LEU A 521 -0.94 1.18 -20.46
CA LEU A 521 -0.44 -0.14 -20.78
C LEU A 521 -1.52 -1.14 -21.19
N ARG A 522 -2.82 -0.83 -21.02
CA ARG A 522 -3.89 -1.69 -21.55
C ARG A 522 -3.77 -1.79 -23.09
N PRO A 523 -4.08 -2.95 -23.70
CA PRO A 523 -3.89 -3.16 -25.14
C PRO A 523 -4.80 -2.24 -25.99
N ASP A 524 -5.96 -1.89 -25.46
CA ASP A 524 -7.00 -1.06 -26.06
C ASP A 524 -7.04 0.37 -25.48
N ALA A 525 -6.02 0.76 -24.71
CA ALA A 525 -5.92 2.11 -24.16
C ALA A 525 -5.94 3.17 -25.28
N THR A 526 -6.54 4.32 -24.97
CA THR A 526 -6.60 5.48 -25.84
C THR A 526 -6.09 6.71 -25.11
N VAL A 527 -5.82 7.79 -25.85
CA VAL A 527 -5.48 9.08 -25.22
C VAL A 527 -6.61 9.51 -24.26
N ASP A 528 -7.87 9.33 -24.67
CA ASP A 528 -9.03 9.66 -23.82
C ASP A 528 -9.06 8.80 -22.56
N SER A 529 -8.87 7.48 -22.66
CA SER A 529 -8.91 6.59 -21.47
C SER A 529 -7.80 6.94 -20.47
N VAL A 530 -6.61 7.27 -20.96
CA VAL A 530 -5.49 7.74 -20.12
C VAL A 530 -5.82 9.07 -19.44
N CYS A 531 -6.36 10.06 -20.17
CA CYS A 531 -6.78 11.33 -19.56
C CYS A 531 -7.91 11.12 -18.54
N GLN A 532 -8.85 10.21 -18.79
CA GLN A 532 -9.90 9.87 -17.82
C GLN A 532 -9.34 9.18 -16.57
N ALA A 533 -8.31 8.33 -16.70
CA ALA A 533 -7.62 7.76 -15.54
C ALA A 533 -6.96 8.84 -14.67
N ALA A 534 -6.38 9.88 -15.29
CA ALA A 534 -5.86 11.04 -14.55
C ALA A 534 -6.96 11.75 -13.75
N LEU A 535 -8.09 12.04 -14.40
CA LEU A 535 -9.24 12.71 -13.79
C LEU A 535 -9.92 11.88 -12.69
N ALA A 536 -9.95 10.55 -12.85
CA ALA A 536 -10.49 9.63 -11.85
C ALA A 536 -9.59 9.54 -10.60
N ALA A 537 -8.27 9.61 -10.79
CA ALA A 537 -7.30 9.62 -9.68
C ALA A 537 -7.14 11.01 -9.03
N ALA A 538 -7.66 12.07 -9.65
CA ALA A 538 -7.54 13.44 -9.17
C ALA A 538 -8.47 13.70 -7.97
N PRO A 539 -7.92 14.10 -6.80
CA PRO A 539 -8.74 14.48 -5.64
C PRO A 539 -9.68 15.65 -5.96
N THR A 540 -10.88 15.60 -5.39
CA THR A 540 -11.91 16.65 -5.54
C THR A 540 -12.02 17.57 -4.33
N GLU A 541 -11.29 17.25 -3.26
CA GLU A 541 -11.19 18.04 -2.05
C GLU A 541 -10.47 19.36 -2.32
N GLU A 542 -10.92 20.41 -1.62
CA GLU A 542 -10.31 21.73 -1.72
C GLU A 542 -8.82 21.70 -1.36
N PHE A 543 -8.03 22.45 -2.12
CA PHE A 543 -6.59 22.58 -1.90
C PHE A 543 -6.27 23.09 -0.50
N ARG A 544 -5.26 22.45 0.11
CA ARG A 544 -4.63 22.91 1.35
C ARG A 544 -3.22 23.39 1.06
N THR A 545 -3.12 24.58 0.49
CA THR A 545 -1.87 25.18 0.00
C THR A 545 -1.57 26.51 0.69
N PHE A 546 -0.32 26.95 0.65
CA PHE A 546 0.12 28.20 1.28
C PHE A 546 -0.27 29.45 0.46
N ASP A 547 -0.56 29.27 -0.82
CA ASP A 547 -0.92 30.30 -1.78
C ASP A 547 -2.41 30.25 -2.14
N ARG A 548 -2.96 31.37 -2.63
CA ARG A 548 -4.32 31.42 -3.17
C ARG A 548 -4.31 30.90 -4.60
N ARG A 549 -4.98 29.77 -4.82
CA ARG A 549 -5.07 29.13 -6.13
C ARG A 549 -6.33 29.54 -6.87
N ARG A 550 -6.22 29.58 -8.21
CA ARG A 550 -7.35 29.84 -9.12
C ARG A 550 -8.39 28.72 -9.08
N PHE A 551 -7.92 27.49 -9.01
CA PHE A 551 -8.73 26.27 -9.03
C PHE A 551 -8.97 25.80 -7.59
N ALA A 552 -10.11 25.17 -7.34
CA ALA A 552 -10.45 24.67 -6.01
C ALA A 552 -9.72 23.36 -5.68
N ASN A 553 -9.50 22.49 -6.67
CA ASN A 553 -8.94 21.15 -6.46
C ASN A 553 -8.16 20.62 -7.67
N CYS A 554 -7.53 19.45 -7.52
CA CYS A 554 -6.70 18.82 -8.56
C CYS A 554 -7.50 18.54 -9.84
N ARG A 555 -8.73 18.03 -9.68
CA ARG A 555 -9.57 17.65 -10.81
C ARG A 555 -9.93 18.85 -11.68
N GLU A 556 -10.39 19.95 -11.08
CA GLU A 556 -10.74 21.18 -11.80
C GLU A 556 -9.54 21.74 -12.57
N TYR A 557 -8.34 21.67 -11.97
CA TYR A 557 -7.11 22.07 -12.65
C TYR A 557 -6.82 21.21 -13.89
N LEU A 558 -6.91 19.89 -13.77
CA LEU A 558 -6.70 18.99 -14.91
C LEU A 558 -7.76 19.16 -16.00
N GLU A 559 -9.03 19.33 -15.63
CA GLU A 559 -10.12 19.63 -16.56
C GLU A 559 -9.82 20.90 -17.36
N ALA A 560 -9.32 21.96 -16.72
CA ALA A 560 -8.92 23.18 -17.41
C ALA A 560 -7.73 22.98 -18.36
N CYS A 561 -6.71 22.21 -17.97
CA CYS A 561 -5.59 21.86 -18.85
C CYS A 561 -6.06 21.08 -20.08
N LEU A 562 -6.95 20.11 -19.90
CA LEU A 562 -7.50 19.29 -20.99
C LEU A 562 -8.44 20.10 -21.90
N GLU A 563 -9.27 20.99 -21.35
CA GLU A 563 -10.13 21.89 -22.12
C GLU A 563 -9.29 22.80 -23.03
N VAL A 564 -8.18 23.33 -22.51
CA VAL A 564 -7.24 24.11 -23.33
C VAL A 564 -6.64 23.22 -24.41
N ALA A 565 -6.16 22.03 -24.06
CA ALA A 565 -5.54 21.10 -25.00
C ALA A 565 -6.48 20.71 -26.17
N ASP A 566 -7.76 20.46 -25.89
CA ASP A 566 -8.75 20.08 -26.90
C ASP A 566 -9.01 21.18 -27.95
N GLY A 567 -8.59 22.42 -27.69
CA GLY A 567 -8.66 23.54 -28.64
C GLY A 567 -7.54 23.58 -29.69
N TYR A 568 -6.56 22.68 -29.62
CA TYR A 568 -5.36 22.72 -30.47
C TYR A 568 -5.01 21.35 -31.07
N ASP A 569 -4.49 21.38 -32.30
CA ASP A 569 -3.92 20.23 -33.00
C ASP A 569 -2.39 20.32 -33.14
N ASP A 570 -1.80 21.44 -32.73
CA ASP A 570 -0.36 21.71 -32.76
C ASP A 570 0.17 22.02 -31.36
N VAL A 571 1.18 21.27 -30.95
CA VAL A 571 1.78 21.37 -29.62
C VAL A 571 2.46 22.72 -29.38
N MET A 572 2.97 23.37 -30.43
CA MET A 572 3.61 24.68 -30.32
C MET A 572 2.57 25.79 -30.12
N ALA A 573 1.44 25.71 -30.83
CA ALA A 573 0.33 26.65 -30.68
C ALA A 573 -0.37 26.56 -29.30
N ALA A 574 -0.48 25.36 -28.72
CA ALA A 574 -1.12 25.14 -27.43
C ALA A 574 -0.46 25.90 -26.26
N ARG A 575 0.85 26.19 -26.37
CA ARG A 575 1.64 26.88 -25.32
C ARG A 575 1.02 28.21 -24.88
N VAL A 576 0.45 28.97 -25.81
CA VAL A 576 -0.14 30.29 -25.51
C VAL A 576 -1.34 30.15 -24.58
N GLY A 577 -2.29 29.25 -24.90
CA GLY A 577 -3.47 29.02 -24.08
C GLY A 577 -3.14 28.42 -22.72
N LEU A 578 -2.18 27.50 -22.68
CA LEU A 578 -1.70 26.90 -21.42
C LEU A 578 -1.00 27.93 -20.53
N TYR A 579 -0.21 28.84 -21.10
CA TYR A 579 0.41 29.94 -20.36
C TYR A 579 -0.63 30.90 -19.77
N GLU A 580 -1.65 31.25 -20.55
CA GLU A 580 -2.69 32.19 -20.12
C GLU A 580 -3.56 31.59 -19.01
N LYS A 581 -3.83 30.28 -19.05
CA LYS A 581 -4.89 29.67 -18.22
C LYS A 581 -4.40 28.70 -17.15
N CYS A 582 -3.25 28.07 -17.32
CA CYS A 582 -2.87 26.86 -16.56
C CYS A 582 -1.56 26.98 -15.77
N LEU A 583 -0.86 28.13 -15.81
CA LEU A 583 0.30 28.34 -14.93
C LEU A 583 -0.14 28.49 -13.48
N LEU A 584 0.67 27.94 -12.57
CA LEU A 584 0.49 27.99 -11.14
C LEU A 584 1.64 28.76 -10.49
N TYR A 585 1.79 28.61 -9.18
CA TYR A 585 2.68 29.40 -8.34
C TYR A 585 4.13 29.46 -8.83
N HIS A 586 4.68 28.33 -9.29
CA HIS A 586 6.07 28.21 -9.73
C HIS A 586 6.21 27.13 -10.81
N TYR A 587 7.26 27.19 -11.63
CA TYR A 587 7.47 26.26 -12.75
C TYR A 587 7.71 24.80 -12.32
N ILE A 588 7.99 24.57 -11.04
CA ILE A 588 8.16 23.24 -10.42
C ILE A 588 6.92 22.83 -9.59
N ASP A 589 5.81 23.56 -9.70
CA ASP A 589 4.57 23.17 -9.01
C ASP A 589 4.12 21.80 -9.53
N PRO A 590 3.92 20.78 -8.67
CA PRO A 590 3.64 19.42 -9.11
C PRO A 590 2.44 19.29 -10.04
N LEU A 591 1.40 20.10 -9.80
CA LEU A 591 0.23 20.10 -10.67
C LEU A 591 0.54 20.79 -11.99
N GLU A 592 1.31 21.89 -12.00
CA GLU A 592 1.72 22.52 -13.24
C GLU A 592 2.48 21.55 -14.14
N LEU A 593 3.47 20.83 -13.59
CA LEU A 593 4.22 19.81 -14.32
C LEU A 593 3.29 18.76 -14.92
N TRP A 594 2.44 18.19 -14.07
CA TRP A 594 1.58 17.09 -14.46
C TRP A 594 0.50 17.51 -15.47
N GLY A 595 -0.17 18.64 -15.23
CA GLY A 595 -1.22 19.16 -16.12
C GLY A 595 -0.69 19.59 -17.47
N LEU A 596 0.47 20.27 -17.51
CA LEU A 596 1.11 20.63 -18.78
C LEU A 596 1.61 19.40 -19.54
N ALA A 597 2.17 18.40 -18.85
CA ALA A 597 2.56 17.13 -19.49
C ALA A 597 1.36 16.39 -20.07
N LEU A 598 0.26 16.30 -19.32
CA LEU A 598 -0.98 15.65 -19.77
C LEU A 598 -1.61 16.40 -20.95
N ALA A 599 -1.61 17.74 -20.93
CA ALA A 599 -2.06 18.56 -22.05
C ALA A 599 -1.20 18.33 -23.30
N MET A 600 0.13 18.28 -23.17
CA MET A 600 1.03 18.00 -24.30
C MET A 600 0.86 16.59 -24.85
N PHE A 601 0.69 15.59 -23.99
CA PHE A 601 0.30 14.23 -24.40
C PHE A 601 -1.02 14.23 -25.18
N ARG A 602 -2.02 15.00 -24.70
CA ARG A 602 -3.34 15.12 -25.34
C ARG A 602 -3.25 15.73 -26.74
N VAL A 603 -2.62 16.90 -26.88
CA VAL A 603 -2.44 17.58 -28.17
C VAL A 603 -1.62 16.73 -29.14
N ALA A 604 -0.58 16.05 -28.63
CA ALA A 604 0.26 15.13 -29.43
C ALA A 604 -0.47 13.85 -29.87
N ARG A 605 -1.68 13.56 -29.35
CA ARG A 605 -2.46 12.34 -29.64
C ARG A 605 -1.68 11.04 -29.40
N GLY A 606 -0.78 11.07 -28.41
CA GLY A 606 0.13 9.98 -28.07
C GLY A 606 1.28 9.76 -29.05
N ASP A 607 1.62 10.72 -29.91
CA ASP A 607 2.84 10.71 -30.72
C ASP A 607 4.05 11.14 -29.86
N VAL A 608 5.06 10.28 -29.73
CA VAL A 608 6.23 10.54 -28.88
C VAL A 608 7.01 11.78 -29.33
N ARG A 609 7.13 12.01 -30.65
CA ARG A 609 7.86 13.16 -31.16
C ARG A 609 7.15 14.45 -30.81
N GLN A 610 5.87 14.56 -31.12
CA GLN A 610 5.09 15.75 -30.85
C GLN A 610 5.00 16.01 -29.35
N ALA A 611 4.82 14.97 -28.52
CA ALA A 611 4.78 15.11 -27.07
C ALA A 611 6.11 15.64 -26.49
N ALA A 612 7.26 15.08 -26.93
CA ALA A 612 8.58 15.55 -26.51
C ALA A 612 8.82 17.00 -26.96
N ILE A 613 8.57 17.32 -28.23
CA ILE A 613 8.75 18.68 -28.76
C ILE A 613 7.85 19.67 -28.03
N GLY A 614 6.58 19.34 -27.83
CA GLY A 614 5.62 20.20 -27.12
C GLY A 614 6.05 20.48 -25.68
N GLY A 615 6.37 19.42 -24.93
CA GLY A 615 6.81 19.53 -23.55
C GLY A 615 8.18 20.19 -23.38
N THR A 616 9.07 20.11 -24.36
CA THR A 616 10.34 20.84 -24.34
C THR A 616 10.09 22.34 -24.59
N ASN A 617 9.32 22.66 -25.63
CA ASN A 617 9.20 24.02 -26.12
C ASN A 617 8.18 24.87 -25.33
N ILE A 618 7.38 24.26 -24.45
CA ILE A 618 6.61 25.02 -23.45
C ILE A 618 7.52 25.68 -22.42
N GLY A 619 8.77 25.25 -22.27
CA GLY A 619 9.67 25.76 -21.23
C GLY A 619 9.20 25.30 -19.85
N ARG A 620 9.34 26.16 -18.84
CA ARG A 620 9.09 25.85 -17.42
C ARG A 620 10.08 24.74 -16.99
N ASP A 621 9.66 23.80 -16.16
CA ASP A 621 10.42 22.58 -15.87
C ASP A 621 10.28 21.60 -17.05
N ALA A 622 11.02 21.93 -18.10
CA ALA A 622 10.78 21.43 -19.46
C ALA A 622 11.20 19.97 -19.62
N ASP A 623 12.22 19.53 -18.91
CA ASP A 623 12.67 18.13 -18.85
C ASP A 623 11.62 17.24 -18.21
N THR A 624 11.03 17.61 -17.07
CA THR A 624 9.95 16.81 -16.47
C THR A 624 8.72 16.77 -17.37
N ILE A 625 8.28 17.94 -17.88
CA ILE A 625 7.08 18.04 -18.73
C ILE A 625 7.25 17.24 -20.03
N ALA A 626 8.37 17.41 -20.74
CA ALA A 626 8.69 16.67 -21.95
C ALA A 626 8.82 15.18 -21.67
N GLY A 627 9.54 14.82 -20.61
CA GLY A 627 9.74 13.44 -20.16
C GLY A 627 8.41 12.73 -19.93
N ARG A 628 7.49 13.34 -19.17
CA ARG A 628 6.21 12.70 -18.85
C ARG A 628 5.25 12.62 -20.03
N ALA A 629 5.17 13.65 -20.85
CA ALA A 629 4.33 13.63 -22.06
C ALA A 629 4.82 12.56 -23.06
N ALA A 630 6.13 12.48 -23.28
CA ALA A 630 6.75 11.48 -24.14
C ALA A 630 6.63 10.06 -23.56
N MET A 631 6.88 9.90 -22.26
CA MET A 631 6.76 8.63 -21.54
C MET A 631 5.35 8.03 -21.66
N LEU A 632 4.28 8.83 -21.44
CA LEU A 632 2.90 8.36 -21.62
C LEU A 632 2.61 7.96 -23.07
N SER A 633 3.12 8.74 -24.03
CA SER A 633 3.00 8.42 -25.46
C SER A 633 3.70 7.09 -25.79
N GLY A 634 4.87 6.85 -25.20
CA GLY A 634 5.62 5.60 -25.34
C GLY A 634 4.94 4.41 -24.66
N ALA A 635 4.39 4.58 -23.46
CA ALA A 635 3.61 3.55 -22.77
C ALA A 635 2.33 3.17 -23.55
N LEU A 636 1.67 4.17 -24.14
CA LEU A 636 0.45 3.99 -24.93
C LEU A 636 0.72 3.30 -26.27
N ARG A 637 1.76 3.73 -27.01
CA ARG A 637 1.99 3.31 -28.41
C ARG A 637 3.14 2.34 -28.63
N GLY A 638 3.95 2.08 -27.60
CA GLY A 638 5.10 1.18 -27.68
C GLY A 638 6.36 1.82 -28.26
N GLU A 639 7.48 1.08 -28.15
CA GLU A 639 8.80 1.46 -28.66
C GLU A 639 8.79 1.84 -30.15
N ARG A 640 7.95 1.22 -30.98
CA ARG A 640 7.87 1.53 -32.43
C ARG A 640 7.45 2.98 -32.72
N ASN A 641 6.83 3.65 -31.75
CA ASN A 641 6.45 5.06 -31.84
C ASN A 641 7.59 6.01 -31.45
N VAL A 642 8.70 5.50 -30.90
CA VAL A 642 9.87 6.30 -30.52
C VAL A 642 10.72 6.57 -31.77
N PRO A 643 11.07 7.83 -32.07
CA PRO A 643 11.88 8.16 -33.24
C PRO A 643 13.23 7.40 -33.28
N PRO A 644 13.49 6.59 -34.34
CA PRO A 644 14.70 5.78 -34.43
C PRO A 644 15.99 6.59 -34.37
N GLU A 645 15.99 7.81 -34.90
CA GLU A 645 17.15 8.70 -34.84
C GLU A 645 17.45 9.20 -33.43
N TRP A 646 16.46 9.26 -32.53
CA TRP A 646 16.67 9.61 -31.13
C TRP A 646 17.14 8.40 -30.33
N VAL A 647 16.61 7.20 -30.64
CA VAL A 647 17.12 5.94 -30.07
C VAL A 647 18.59 5.72 -30.44
N ALA A 648 19.01 6.15 -31.63
CA ALA A 648 20.40 6.06 -32.08
C ALA A 648 21.37 6.98 -31.32
N LEU A 649 20.88 7.94 -30.52
CA LEU A 649 21.72 8.83 -29.69
C LEU A 649 22.20 8.16 -28.41
N PHE A 650 21.53 7.09 -27.96
CA PHE A 650 21.98 6.31 -26.80
C PHE A 650 23.27 5.55 -27.14
N SER A 651 24.16 5.41 -26.15
CA SER A 651 25.26 4.46 -26.26
C SER A 651 24.72 3.03 -26.38
N GLU A 652 25.49 2.14 -27.02
CA GLU A 652 25.08 0.74 -27.17
C GLU A 652 24.85 0.06 -25.81
N GLU A 653 25.68 0.38 -24.82
CA GLU A 653 25.57 -0.12 -23.45
C GLU A 653 24.29 0.38 -22.76
N ALA A 654 23.99 1.68 -22.87
CA ALA A 654 22.79 2.28 -22.30
C ALA A 654 21.52 1.65 -22.89
N ARG A 655 21.46 1.55 -24.22
CA ARG A 655 20.34 0.92 -24.92
C ARG A 655 20.17 -0.53 -24.49
N ALA A 656 21.26 -1.30 -24.43
CA ALA A 656 21.22 -2.67 -23.95
C ALA A 656 20.75 -2.78 -22.50
N ARG A 657 21.13 -1.83 -21.62
CA ARG A 657 20.69 -1.80 -20.22
C ARG A 657 19.20 -1.49 -20.10
N ILE A 658 18.70 -0.50 -20.83
CA ILE A 658 17.27 -0.17 -20.88
C ILE A 658 16.45 -1.36 -21.36
N HIS A 659 16.87 -2.00 -22.47
CA HIS A 659 16.17 -3.16 -23.01
C HIS A 659 16.13 -4.32 -21.99
N ARG A 660 17.25 -4.62 -21.33
CA ARG A 660 17.30 -5.63 -20.28
C ARG A 660 16.38 -5.31 -19.10
N ASN A 661 16.39 -4.06 -18.62
CA ASN A 661 15.56 -3.67 -17.48
C ASN A 661 14.07 -3.69 -17.83
N ALA A 662 13.70 -3.21 -19.02
CA ALA A 662 12.33 -3.27 -19.52
C ALA A 662 11.83 -4.72 -19.64
N ALA A 663 12.62 -5.61 -20.25
CA ALA A 663 12.28 -7.03 -20.35
C ALA A 663 12.13 -7.69 -18.98
N ARG A 664 13.04 -7.41 -18.04
CA ARG A 664 12.95 -7.94 -16.67
C ARG A 664 11.74 -7.39 -15.92
N LEU A 665 11.36 -6.13 -16.11
CA LEU A 665 10.20 -5.54 -15.47
C LEU A 665 8.89 -6.12 -16.04
N ALA A 666 8.82 -6.30 -17.36
CA ALA A 666 7.72 -6.98 -18.03
C ALA A 666 7.56 -8.44 -17.55
N SER A 667 8.66 -9.20 -17.52
CA SER A 667 8.69 -10.57 -17.00
C SER A 667 8.31 -10.61 -15.51
N LEU A 668 8.75 -9.65 -14.70
CA LEU A 668 8.35 -9.56 -13.29
C LEU A 668 6.83 -9.43 -13.13
N VAL A 669 6.17 -8.59 -13.92
CA VAL A 669 4.71 -8.45 -13.89
C VAL A 669 4.02 -9.72 -14.40
N ALA A 670 4.52 -10.28 -15.50
CA ALA A 670 3.92 -11.44 -16.18
C ALA A 670 4.10 -12.79 -15.48
N GLU A 671 5.26 -13.02 -14.86
CA GLU A 671 5.69 -14.33 -14.38
C GLU A 671 5.80 -14.39 -12.85
N ALA A 672 6.21 -13.31 -12.19
CA ALA A 672 6.42 -13.31 -10.75
C ALA A 672 5.19 -12.81 -9.97
N LYS A 673 4.54 -11.71 -10.41
CA LYS A 673 3.33 -11.16 -9.78
C LYS A 673 2.07 -11.94 -10.16
N LEU A 674 1.91 -12.28 -11.45
CA LEU A 674 0.69 -12.85 -12.01
C LEU A 674 0.17 -14.13 -11.33
N PRO A 675 1.02 -15.10 -10.91
CA PRO A 675 0.53 -16.32 -10.25
C PRO A 675 -0.27 -16.07 -8.96
N ALA A 676 0.09 -15.06 -8.18
CA ALA A 676 -0.64 -14.69 -6.97
C ALA A 676 -2.05 -14.16 -7.30
N LEU A 677 -2.16 -13.30 -8.33
CA LEU A 677 -3.45 -12.78 -8.81
C LEU A 677 -4.33 -13.90 -9.38
N LYS A 678 -3.75 -14.82 -10.16
CA LYS A 678 -4.47 -16.01 -10.68
C LYS A 678 -5.04 -16.88 -9.57
N THR A 679 -4.26 -17.10 -8.52
CA THR A 679 -4.68 -17.89 -7.37
C THR A 679 -5.87 -17.23 -6.68
N ARG A 680 -5.79 -15.91 -6.42
CA ARG A 680 -6.89 -15.14 -5.82
C ARG A 680 -8.15 -15.09 -6.68
N ALA A 681 -8.01 -14.85 -7.97
CA ALA A 681 -9.12 -14.86 -8.92
C ALA A 681 -9.82 -16.23 -8.98
N ALA A 682 -9.06 -17.33 -8.95
CA ALA A 682 -9.63 -18.68 -8.93
C ALA A 682 -10.41 -18.98 -7.65
N LEU A 683 -9.89 -18.57 -6.48
CA LEU A 683 -10.57 -18.74 -5.20
C LEU A 683 -11.88 -17.96 -5.13
N ALA A 684 -11.89 -16.73 -5.62
CA ALA A 684 -13.11 -15.92 -5.67
C ALA A 684 -14.14 -16.50 -6.64
N ALA A 685 -13.72 -16.93 -7.83
CA ALA A 685 -14.62 -17.53 -8.83
C ALA A 685 -15.27 -18.83 -8.33
N ALA A 686 -14.55 -19.64 -7.54
CA ALA A 686 -15.10 -20.84 -6.91
C ALA A 686 -16.16 -20.52 -5.83
N SER A 687 -16.13 -19.31 -5.26
CA SER A 687 -17.09 -18.87 -4.25
C SER A 687 -18.40 -18.32 -4.82
N GLU A 688 -18.42 -17.95 -6.11
CA GLU A 688 -19.61 -17.41 -6.80
C GLU A 688 -20.42 -18.49 -7.53
N GLN A 689 -19.88 -19.70 -7.65
CA GLN A 689 -20.52 -20.90 -8.23
C GLN A 689 -21.24 -21.70 -7.16
#